data_AF-A0A8B7DLZ8-F1
#
_entry.id   AF-A0A8B7DLZ8-F1
#
_cell.length_a   1.000
_cell.length_b   1.000
_cell.length_c   1.000
_cell.angle_alpha   90.00
_cell.angle_beta   90.00
_cell.angle_gamma   90.00
#
_symmetry.space_group_name_H-M   'P 1'
#
loop_
_entity.id
_entity.type
_entity.pdbx_description
1 polymer ?
#
loop_
_entity_poly.entity_id
_entity_poly.type
_entity_poly.pdbx_seq_one_letter_code
_entity_poly.pdbx_strand_id
1 'polypeptide(L)'
;MVDLPRFTGSLKPATLEWNSPIVQIKLREELQQKRKLVKVTNGLTWKELKCAHNQNNSKKSQLLKELFECAKDMVGRDTTQEAVEESSAFLFEALKDTTSISSLESLKLQQVFGPFPATLATKAFECVQQLSYILSKESDESSGTDKLNSDYFGHNIKLDFDFCDTNFENLYEEYEIESRTSVSSGDSFVQHFRDTLLLHQNVDLEKQVCQNNLSSSWLQDQCDVYVKTNPGSICSSDLASAIYDILATSKSNDEIQNDLFDLVGFDAFDLILNLLEKRKEIIDAGSVKKSGTNNATEFQYIDPVHKLRKPLLGSQVTIHSELEKDFVKKMHKEERKLLRKDPELYKEIYNQNCNELQNIQSQPLFKRDTTTSSQQYPFVFDEFAIKKHTSSFVGGSKILLPESATKSSNKKYEEIDIPASASKLPDYLNIFVEIKNLDEVGQIVFRNIKKLNRIQSIVFDAAYNTNENLLVSAPTGAGKTNIALLAVTHEIKQNMEMGVVKKDAFKIVYVAPMKALASEMTETFGKRLQPLGIVVRELTGDMQLTKKEIQETQMLVTTPEKWDVVTRKGFSDVALSQIVRLLIIDEVHLLHDDRGAVLEALVARTLRQVESTQSMIRIVGLSATLPNYTDVAKFLNVNPLKGLFYFDGRFRPVPLRQTFIGIHATGFLQFTKDLNEVCYKKVHENVRNGKQVMVFVHARNATVKTAMTLREMAKNEGEIADFEPDKNAQYSIMEKKVMRSRNKQLKEMFPDGFGIHHAGMLRQDRNTVEELFSKGFIKVLVCTATLAWGVNLPAHAVIIKGTELYDAQKGSFVDIGILDVLQIFGRAGRPQYDSSGHGIIISKYDKLSHYLQLLTQQTPIESQFVNSLTDNLNAEVSLGTVTTVDEAVKWLSYTYMYVRMRINPLVYGINYREKEEDPLLEKHRLDLIKISARKLDKAKMIRFDERTNFLYPTNLGRTASNYYIDFPTIEVINEFFKPVMDVGEIFSVVSKAHEFNQIKVREDEVIELEEHLNESCVTPVKGGTDTEYGKVNILLQTYVSKAQLESFSLISDMSYVAQNATRIVRALFEISLQNNWAIMAKRLLTLSKVVEKQLWEWEHPFKQLEGIKFELLVKLEQKKLTVDMMREMDAKEI
;
A
#
# COMPACT_ATOMS: atom_id res chain seq x y z
N MET A 1 47.30 9.32 37.32
CA MET A 1 48.08 8.11 37.02
C MET A 1 47.08 7.00 36.72
N VAL A 2 47.01 6.43 35.51
CA VAL A 2 47.81 6.68 34.30
C VAL A 2 46.88 6.84 33.08
N ASP A 3 47.12 7.92 32.35
CA ASP A 3 46.85 8.25 30.94
C ASP A 3 45.72 7.53 30.16
N LEU A 4 44.67 8.32 29.86
CA LEU A 4 43.80 8.11 28.70
C LEU A 4 44.41 8.79 27.46
N PRO A 5 44.53 8.11 26.30
CA PRO A 5 45.05 8.74 25.08
C PRO A 5 44.04 9.76 24.51
N ARG A 6 44.52 10.97 24.21
CA ARG A 6 43.72 12.04 23.58
C ARG A 6 43.62 11.82 22.08
N PHE A 7 42.40 11.69 21.55
CA PHE A 7 42.16 11.84 20.11
C PHE A 7 42.10 13.32 19.72
N THR A 8 43.15 13.81 19.07
CA THR A 8 43.17 15.14 18.42
C THR A 8 42.43 15.08 17.09
N GLY A 9 41.53 16.04 16.84
CA GLY A 9 40.72 16.05 15.62
C GLY A 9 41.50 16.49 14.38
N SER A 10 41.66 15.60 13.40
CA SER A 10 42.09 15.95 12.03
C SER A 10 41.74 14.88 10.98
N LEU A 11 40.45 14.58 10.78
CA LEU A 11 40.01 13.80 9.62
C LEU A 11 39.83 14.70 8.40
N LYS A 12 40.89 14.86 7.62
CA LYS A 12 40.76 15.20 6.19
C LYS A 12 40.07 14.02 5.47
N PRO A 13 39.30 14.26 4.39
CA PRO A 13 38.95 13.22 3.43
C PRO A 13 40.18 12.88 2.56
N ALA A 14 41.22 12.32 3.18
CA ALA A 14 42.31 11.68 2.46
C ALA A 14 41.87 10.26 2.09
N THR A 15 42.16 9.85 0.87
CA THR A 15 42.01 8.47 0.38
C THR A 15 42.83 7.52 1.26
N LEU A 16 42.15 6.80 2.16
CA LEU A 16 42.75 5.71 2.92
C LEU A 16 42.75 4.45 2.06
N GLU A 17 43.95 4.06 1.62
CA GLU A 17 44.18 2.79 0.94
C GLU A 17 43.72 1.63 1.84
N TRP A 18 42.87 0.75 1.32
CA TRP A 18 42.32 -0.39 2.09
C TRP A 18 43.35 -1.53 2.33
N ASN A 19 44.63 -1.28 2.06
CA ASN A 19 45.69 -2.29 1.95
C ASN A 19 46.60 -2.39 3.19
N SER A 20 46.10 -2.06 4.39
CA SER A 20 46.78 -2.42 5.65
C SER A 20 46.28 -3.78 6.15
N PRO A 21 47.08 -4.87 6.04
CA PRO A 21 46.63 -6.20 6.43
C PRO A 21 46.32 -6.31 7.93
N ILE A 22 47.02 -5.55 8.78
CA ILE A 22 46.86 -5.61 10.24
C ILE A 22 45.47 -5.09 10.68
N VAL A 23 44.93 -4.06 10.01
CA VAL A 23 43.59 -3.54 10.31
C VAL A 23 42.51 -4.49 9.79
N GLN A 24 42.69 -5.05 8.58
CA GLN A 24 41.78 -6.08 8.07
C GLN A 24 41.77 -7.34 8.93
N ILE A 25 42.92 -7.75 9.48
CA ILE A 25 43.02 -8.88 10.42
C ILE A 25 42.23 -8.57 11.69
N LYS A 26 42.46 -7.44 12.37
CA LYS A 26 41.69 -7.10 13.58
C LYS A 26 40.19 -6.95 13.33
N LEU A 27 39.79 -6.37 12.21
CA LEU A 27 38.36 -6.27 11.87
C LEU A 27 37.76 -7.65 11.54
N ARG A 28 38.51 -8.54 10.87
CA ARG A 28 38.15 -9.96 10.70
C ARG A 28 38.10 -10.70 12.02
N GLU A 29 39.00 -10.46 12.96
CA GLU A 29 39.02 -11.08 14.28
C GLU A 29 37.83 -10.62 15.13
N GLU A 30 37.50 -9.33 15.18
CA GLU A 30 36.27 -8.86 15.82
C GLU A 30 35.01 -9.39 15.14
N LEU A 31 34.97 -9.43 13.81
CA LEU A 31 33.83 -10.01 13.07
C LEU A 31 33.75 -11.53 13.25
N GLN A 32 34.87 -12.23 13.38
CA GLN A 32 34.91 -13.66 13.71
C GLN A 32 34.56 -13.91 15.17
N GLN A 33 34.95 -13.06 16.12
CA GLN A 33 34.55 -13.15 17.52
C GLN A 33 33.06 -12.85 17.68
N LYS A 34 32.52 -11.82 17.00
CA LYS A 34 31.08 -11.56 16.93
C LYS A 34 30.33 -12.72 16.25
N ARG A 35 30.83 -13.26 15.13
CA ARG A 35 30.24 -14.46 14.49
C ARG A 35 30.36 -15.72 15.36
N LYS A 36 31.42 -15.90 16.14
CA LYS A 36 31.58 -16.99 17.11
C LYS A 36 30.63 -16.83 18.30
N LEU A 37 30.50 -15.63 18.85
CA LEU A 37 29.52 -15.31 19.90
C LEU A 37 28.07 -15.56 19.43
N VAL A 38 27.72 -15.17 18.20
CA VAL A 38 26.41 -15.45 17.59
C VAL A 38 26.22 -16.95 17.29
N LYS A 39 27.27 -17.67 16.86
CA LYS A 39 27.25 -19.14 16.70
C LYS A 39 27.24 -19.93 18.02
N VAL A 40 27.50 -19.28 19.16
CA VAL A 40 27.38 -19.89 20.50
C VAL A 40 25.96 -19.68 21.07
N THR A 41 25.13 -18.82 20.48
CA THR A 41 23.75 -18.56 20.93
C THR A 41 22.64 -19.12 20.04
N ASN A 42 22.93 -19.48 18.78
CA ASN A 42 21.96 -20.06 17.85
C ASN A 42 22.32 -21.53 17.54
N GLY A 43 21.30 -22.38 17.46
CA GLY A 43 21.42 -23.81 17.11
C GLY A 43 21.69 -24.06 15.63
N LEU A 44 21.47 -25.30 15.17
CA LEU A 44 21.63 -25.66 13.74
C LEU A 44 20.76 -24.78 12.84
N THR A 45 21.32 -24.23 11.77
CA THR A 45 20.52 -23.53 10.74
C THR A 45 20.08 -24.49 9.65
N TRP A 46 18.91 -24.25 9.04
CA TRP A 46 18.41 -25.04 7.91
C TRP A 46 19.35 -25.02 6.71
N LYS A 47 20.05 -23.90 6.50
CA LYS A 47 21.08 -23.76 5.45
C LYS A 47 22.30 -24.62 5.76
N GLU A 48 22.70 -24.80 7.01
CA GLU A 48 23.75 -25.76 7.39
C GLU A 48 23.26 -27.22 7.25
N LEU A 49 22.03 -27.55 7.67
CA LEU A 49 21.42 -28.87 7.42
C LEU A 49 21.42 -29.25 5.93
N LYS A 50 21.07 -28.30 5.06
CA LYS A 50 20.98 -28.46 3.60
C LYS A 50 22.34 -28.44 2.90
N CYS A 51 23.28 -27.61 3.35
CA CYS A 51 24.61 -27.50 2.73
C CYS A 51 25.61 -28.56 3.21
N ALA A 52 25.42 -29.15 4.39
CA ALA A 52 26.31 -30.22 4.89
C ALA A 52 26.19 -31.54 4.12
N HIS A 53 25.15 -31.73 3.29
CA HIS A 53 24.81 -33.03 2.69
C HIS A 53 24.42 -32.95 1.19
N ASN A 54 25.31 -32.38 0.38
CA ASN A 54 25.41 -32.74 -1.05
C ASN A 54 26.34 -33.98 -1.15
N GLN A 55 26.09 -35.03 -1.92
CA GLN A 55 25.22 -35.20 -3.10
C GLN A 55 24.42 -36.54 -3.07
N ASN A 56 23.62 -36.79 -4.12
CA ASN A 56 23.19 -38.11 -4.62
C ASN A 56 22.20 -39.01 -3.82
N ASN A 57 21.55 -38.55 -2.74
CA ASN A 57 20.54 -39.38 -2.04
C ASN A 57 19.10 -38.79 -2.12
N SER A 58 18.31 -39.27 -3.08
CA SER A 58 16.95 -38.78 -3.37
C SER A 58 15.99 -38.89 -2.18
N LYS A 59 16.09 -39.98 -1.40
CA LYS A 59 15.20 -40.23 -0.24
C LYS A 59 15.40 -39.21 0.89
N LYS A 60 16.62 -38.68 1.06
CA LYS A 60 16.87 -37.58 2.02
C LYS A 60 16.21 -36.27 1.58
N SER A 61 16.27 -35.95 0.29
CA SER A 61 15.65 -34.75 -0.28
C SER A 61 14.13 -34.77 -0.08
N GLN A 62 13.51 -35.96 -0.21
CA GLN A 62 12.10 -36.16 0.14
C GLN A 62 11.84 -35.98 1.63
N LEU A 63 12.57 -36.66 2.52
CA LEU A 63 12.37 -36.54 3.98
C LEU A 63 12.57 -35.10 4.51
N LEU A 64 13.49 -34.33 3.92
CA LEU A 64 13.68 -32.91 4.26
C LEU A 64 12.51 -32.04 3.77
N LYS A 65 11.87 -32.37 2.64
CA LYS A 65 10.63 -31.72 2.20
C LYS A 65 9.46 -32.08 3.12
N GLU A 66 9.32 -33.35 3.50
CA GLU A 66 8.26 -33.81 4.39
C GLU A 66 8.37 -33.17 5.78
N LEU A 67 9.58 -33.04 6.33
CA LEU A 67 9.84 -32.28 7.56
C LEU A 67 9.52 -30.78 7.40
N PHE A 68 9.83 -30.19 6.26
CA PHE A 68 9.54 -28.78 5.96
C PHE A 68 8.02 -28.50 5.85
N GLU A 69 7.27 -29.38 5.20
CA GLU A 69 5.80 -29.30 5.16
C GLU A 69 5.18 -29.53 6.55
N CYS A 70 5.72 -30.46 7.36
CA CYS A 70 5.29 -30.61 8.77
C CYS A 70 5.55 -29.32 9.58
N ALA A 71 6.68 -28.65 9.38
CA ALA A 71 6.99 -27.37 10.03
C ALA A 71 6.03 -26.25 9.56
N LYS A 72 5.77 -26.17 8.25
CA LYS A 72 4.83 -25.24 7.61
C LYS A 72 3.42 -25.37 8.19
N ASP A 73 2.96 -26.61 8.42
CA ASP A 73 1.65 -26.88 9.04
C ASP A 73 1.61 -26.57 10.54
N MET A 74 2.69 -26.84 11.30
CA MET A 74 2.73 -26.53 12.74
C MET A 74 2.82 -25.02 13.02
N VAL A 75 3.57 -24.27 12.20
CA VAL A 75 3.69 -22.82 12.31
C VAL A 75 2.42 -22.12 11.79
N GLY A 76 1.95 -22.54 10.62
CA GLY A 76 0.87 -21.96 9.85
C GLY A 76 1.36 -21.47 8.49
N ARG A 77 0.59 -21.78 7.43
CA ARG A 77 0.96 -21.53 6.02
C ARG A 77 1.08 -20.05 5.65
N ASP A 78 0.50 -19.16 6.44
CA ASP A 78 0.57 -17.68 6.31
C ASP A 78 1.93 -17.06 6.74
N THR A 79 3.00 -17.84 6.91
CA THR A 79 4.28 -17.36 7.49
C THR A 79 5.45 -17.32 6.50
N THR A 80 6.53 -16.59 6.82
CA THR A 80 7.69 -16.43 5.94
C THR A 80 8.41 -17.75 5.70
N GLN A 81 9.01 -17.94 4.51
CA GLN A 81 9.86 -19.10 4.25
C GLN A 81 10.96 -19.25 5.32
N GLU A 82 11.58 -18.14 5.74
CA GLU A 82 12.59 -18.13 6.82
C GLU A 82 12.05 -18.65 8.16
N ALA A 83 10.78 -18.37 8.49
CA ALA A 83 10.12 -18.93 9.68
C ALA A 83 9.98 -20.46 9.59
N VAL A 84 9.61 -20.98 8.42
CA VAL A 84 9.50 -22.42 8.18
C VAL A 84 10.88 -23.09 8.17
N GLU A 85 11.91 -22.44 7.60
CA GLU A 85 13.30 -22.90 7.65
C GLU A 85 13.81 -22.99 9.10
N GLU A 86 13.68 -21.93 9.91
CA GLU A 86 14.04 -21.96 11.34
C GLU A 86 13.24 -23.02 12.12
N SER A 87 11.96 -23.18 11.81
CA SER A 87 11.08 -24.14 12.48
C SER A 87 11.41 -25.60 12.14
N SER A 88 11.80 -25.86 10.89
CA SER A 88 12.27 -27.18 10.44
C SER A 88 13.57 -27.57 11.13
N ALA A 89 14.49 -26.60 11.27
CA ALA A 89 15.74 -26.81 11.99
C ALA A 89 15.52 -27.00 13.51
N PHE A 90 14.62 -26.23 14.12
CA PHE A 90 14.23 -26.41 15.53
C PHE A 90 13.56 -27.77 15.77
N LEU A 91 12.65 -28.23 14.89
CA LEU A 91 12.03 -29.55 14.99
C LEU A 91 13.07 -30.67 14.89
N PHE A 92 14.03 -30.56 13.97
CA PHE A 92 15.15 -31.50 13.88
C PHE A 92 15.98 -31.51 15.17
N GLU A 93 16.41 -30.33 15.65
CA GLU A 93 17.23 -30.20 16.86
C GLU A 93 16.51 -30.66 18.14
N ALA A 94 15.20 -30.44 18.25
CA ALA A 94 14.38 -30.83 19.40
C ALA A 94 14.05 -32.32 19.44
N LEU A 95 14.03 -33.02 18.30
CA LEU A 95 13.57 -34.42 18.19
C LEU A 95 14.68 -35.44 17.90
N LYS A 96 15.84 -35.03 17.36
CA LYS A 96 16.97 -35.90 17.00
C LYS A 96 17.43 -36.85 18.12
N ASP A 97 17.42 -36.38 19.37
CA ASP A 97 17.93 -37.09 20.55
C ASP A 97 16.81 -37.75 21.38
N THR A 98 15.56 -37.68 20.92
CA THR A 98 14.38 -38.18 21.65
C THR A 98 14.03 -39.61 21.21
N THR A 99 13.59 -40.47 22.15
CA THR A 99 13.30 -41.89 21.87
C THR A 99 11.82 -42.19 21.66
N SER A 100 10.93 -41.31 22.14
CA SER A 100 9.49 -41.34 21.93
C SER A 100 8.90 -39.97 22.31
N ILE A 101 7.77 -39.58 21.74
CA ILE A 101 7.10 -38.32 22.12
C ILE A 101 6.41 -38.52 23.47
N SER A 102 7.02 -38.05 24.55
CA SER A 102 6.34 -37.95 25.84
C SER A 102 5.36 -36.76 25.86
N SER A 103 4.50 -36.73 26.87
CA SER A 103 3.68 -35.55 27.17
C SER A 103 4.52 -34.28 27.40
N LEU A 104 5.78 -34.43 27.82
CA LEU A 104 6.70 -33.34 28.11
C LEU A 104 7.37 -32.78 26.84
N GLU A 105 7.70 -33.60 25.84
CA GLU A 105 8.09 -33.08 24.52
C GLU A 105 6.89 -32.44 23.79
N SER A 106 5.71 -33.06 23.86
CA SER A 106 4.49 -32.48 23.30
C SER A 106 4.20 -31.09 23.88
N LEU A 107 4.34 -30.93 25.20
CA LEU A 107 4.27 -29.61 25.88
C LEU A 107 5.35 -28.63 25.41
N LYS A 108 6.62 -29.06 25.25
CA LYS A 108 7.70 -28.19 24.73
C LYS A 108 7.38 -27.69 23.32
N LEU A 109 6.90 -28.57 22.43
CA LEU A 109 6.50 -28.21 21.08
C LEU A 109 5.29 -27.26 21.09
N GLN A 110 4.27 -27.52 21.92
CA GLN A 110 3.10 -26.66 22.06
C GLN A 110 3.46 -25.26 22.59
N GLN A 111 4.46 -25.14 23.48
CA GLN A 111 4.99 -23.85 23.94
C GLN A 111 5.73 -23.03 22.86
N VAL A 112 6.05 -23.63 21.71
CA VAL A 112 6.76 -22.98 20.60
C VAL A 112 5.82 -22.73 19.42
N PHE A 113 5.03 -23.72 19.01
CA PHE A 113 4.17 -23.67 17.83
C PHE A 113 2.71 -23.29 18.11
N GLY A 114 2.28 -23.39 19.38
CA GLY A 114 0.88 -23.34 19.80
C GLY A 114 0.21 -24.72 19.73
N PRO A 115 -1.13 -24.80 19.86
CA PRO A 115 -1.86 -26.07 19.71
C PRO A 115 -1.82 -26.57 18.25
N PHE A 116 -1.44 -27.84 18.08
CA PHE A 116 -1.41 -28.55 16.79
C PHE A 116 -1.95 -29.99 16.96
N PRO A 117 -2.42 -30.66 15.88
CA PRO A 117 -2.80 -32.07 15.92
C PRO A 117 -1.61 -32.97 16.29
N ALA A 118 -1.79 -33.84 17.29
CA ALA A 118 -0.72 -34.74 17.77
C ALA A 118 -0.10 -35.61 16.66
N THR A 119 -0.88 -35.94 15.62
CA THR A 119 -0.44 -36.66 14.42
C THR A 119 0.67 -35.95 13.65
N LEU A 120 0.74 -34.60 13.66
CA LEU A 120 1.84 -33.86 13.03
C LEU A 120 3.15 -34.04 13.80
N ALA A 121 3.10 -34.04 15.14
CA ALA A 121 4.30 -34.30 15.93
C ALA A 121 4.81 -35.74 15.73
N THR A 122 3.92 -36.73 15.65
CA THR A 122 4.30 -38.12 15.32
C THR A 122 4.96 -38.21 13.94
N LYS A 123 4.38 -37.59 12.90
CA LYS A 123 4.99 -37.53 11.57
C LYS A 123 6.37 -36.84 11.59
N ALA A 124 6.47 -35.67 12.23
CA ALA A 124 7.74 -34.94 12.34
C ALA A 124 8.81 -35.77 13.06
N PHE A 125 8.45 -36.49 14.13
CA PHE A 125 9.33 -37.42 14.83
C PHE A 125 9.76 -38.60 13.93
N GLU A 126 8.83 -39.22 13.21
CA GLU A 126 9.16 -40.29 12.24
C GLU A 126 10.12 -39.81 11.14
N CYS A 127 9.90 -38.61 10.57
CA CYS A 127 10.80 -38.00 9.60
C CYS A 127 12.18 -37.69 10.21
N VAL A 128 12.24 -37.10 11.42
CA VAL A 128 13.52 -36.77 12.09
C VAL A 128 14.28 -38.03 12.51
N GLN A 129 13.61 -39.09 12.97
CA GLN A 129 14.24 -40.38 13.28
C GLN A 129 14.79 -41.07 12.03
N GLN A 130 14.05 -41.06 10.91
CA GLN A 130 14.56 -41.58 9.64
C GLN A 130 15.76 -40.77 9.11
N LEU A 131 15.72 -39.43 9.22
CA LEU A 131 16.87 -38.57 8.89
C LEU A 131 18.06 -38.86 9.81
N SER A 132 17.86 -38.96 11.12
CA SER A 132 18.90 -39.23 12.11
C SER A 132 19.59 -40.59 11.87
N TYR A 133 18.81 -41.65 11.62
CA TYR A 133 19.32 -42.99 11.27
C TYR A 133 20.10 -43.03 9.95
N ILE A 134 19.72 -42.20 8.98
CA ILE A 134 20.45 -42.07 7.72
C ILE A 134 21.77 -41.31 7.93
N LEU A 135 21.80 -40.30 8.81
CA LEU A 135 22.99 -39.53 9.16
C LEU A 135 23.99 -40.33 10.01
N SER A 136 23.50 -41.17 10.94
CA SER A 136 24.38 -42.02 11.76
C SER A 136 25.14 -43.04 10.90
N LYS A 137 24.51 -43.62 9.88
CA LYS A 137 25.17 -44.59 8.99
C LYS A 137 26.34 -44.02 8.18
N GLU A 138 26.24 -42.77 7.73
CA GLU A 138 27.35 -42.09 7.04
C GLU A 138 28.46 -41.64 8.01
N SER A 139 28.15 -41.57 9.31
CA SER A 139 29.14 -41.35 10.37
C SER A 139 29.98 -42.59 10.64
N ASP A 140 29.38 -43.79 10.61
CA ASP A 140 30.07 -45.06 10.88
C ASP A 140 31.05 -45.45 9.74
N GLU A 141 30.75 -45.12 8.48
CA GLU A 141 31.67 -45.34 7.35
C GLU A 141 32.89 -44.38 7.35
N SER A 142 32.86 -43.32 8.17
CA SER A 142 33.95 -42.33 8.28
C SER A 142 34.76 -42.41 9.59
N SER A 143 34.47 -43.36 10.49
CA SER A 143 35.25 -43.58 11.72
C SER A 143 36.52 -44.44 11.53
N GLY A 144 37.35 -44.09 10.54
CA GLY A 144 38.64 -44.73 10.25
C GLY A 144 39.84 -43.85 10.68
N THR A 145 40.39 -44.14 11.86
CA THR A 145 41.59 -43.53 12.49
C THR A 145 41.56 -42.05 12.92
N ASP A 146 41.96 -41.86 14.18
CA ASP A 146 42.66 -40.72 14.80
C ASP A 146 42.04 -39.31 14.85
N LYS A 147 41.43 -39.02 16.01
CA LYS A 147 41.45 -37.67 16.60
C LYS A 147 42.85 -37.36 17.14
N LEU A 148 43.50 -36.28 16.70
CA LEU A 148 44.15 -35.26 17.54
C LEU A 148 44.84 -34.14 16.73
N ASN A 149 44.65 -32.90 17.18
CA ASN A 149 45.46 -31.67 17.00
C ASN A 149 46.45 -31.55 15.81
N SER A 150 46.21 -30.58 14.91
CA SER A 150 47.17 -29.49 14.61
C SER A 150 46.62 -28.44 13.64
N ASP A 151 47.16 -27.22 13.70
CA ASP A 151 46.95 -26.19 12.69
C ASP A 151 47.71 -26.54 11.39
N TYR A 152 47.01 -26.72 10.27
CA TYR A 152 47.65 -26.71 8.95
C TYR A 152 46.85 -25.91 7.91
N PHE A 153 47.47 -24.83 7.45
CA PHE A 153 47.04 -24.05 6.31
C PHE A 153 47.63 -24.66 5.02
N GLY A 154 46.79 -24.88 4.00
CA GLY A 154 47.25 -25.14 2.64
C GLY A 154 47.74 -26.55 2.33
N HIS A 155 46.86 -27.56 2.39
CA HIS A 155 47.00 -28.83 1.66
C HIS A 155 45.64 -29.28 1.13
N ASN A 156 45.28 -28.81 -0.08
CA ASN A 156 44.33 -29.41 -1.05
C ASN A 156 44.04 -28.42 -2.20
N ILE A 157 45.09 -27.86 -2.82
CA ILE A 157 44.96 -27.24 -4.14
C ILE A 157 45.11 -28.35 -5.17
N LYS A 158 43.99 -28.96 -5.57
CA LYS A 158 43.88 -29.61 -6.88
C LYS A 158 43.35 -28.58 -7.87
N LEU A 159 44.14 -28.31 -8.91
CA LEU A 159 43.72 -27.56 -10.08
C LEU A 159 43.37 -28.56 -11.18
N ASP A 160 42.21 -29.20 -11.07
CA ASP A 160 41.64 -29.97 -12.17
C ASP A 160 40.91 -28.99 -13.11
N PHE A 161 41.38 -28.95 -14.36
CA PHE A 161 40.82 -28.11 -15.44
C PHE A 161 39.83 -28.93 -16.27
N ASP A 162 38.64 -29.19 -15.73
CA ASP A 162 37.59 -29.89 -16.46
C ASP A 162 36.90 -28.95 -17.46
N PHE A 163 36.97 -29.31 -18.75
CA PHE A 163 36.20 -28.69 -19.81
C PHE A 163 34.73 -29.13 -19.71
N CYS A 164 33.79 -28.20 -19.81
CA CYS A 164 32.37 -28.54 -19.99
C CYS A 164 32.07 -28.90 -21.45
N ASP A 165 32.35 -30.15 -21.83
CA ASP A 165 31.80 -30.72 -23.06
C ASP A 165 30.28 -30.86 -22.95
N THR A 166 29.54 -30.26 -23.88
CA THR A 166 28.09 -30.38 -23.96
C THR A 166 27.69 -31.62 -24.75
N ASN A 167 27.18 -32.65 -24.07
CA ASN A 167 26.45 -33.74 -24.71
C ASN A 167 25.13 -34.00 -23.97
N PHE A 168 24.04 -33.51 -24.57
CA PHE A 168 22.68 -33.97 -24.29
C PHE A 168 22.33 -35.06 -25.30
N GLU A 169 21.85 -36.21 -24.84
CA GLU A 169 21.18 -37.15 -25.75
C GLU A 169 20.07 -37.94 -25.03
N ASN A 170 19.06 -38.34 -25.80
CA ASN A 170 18.01 -39.31 -25.48
C ASN A 170 16.96 -38.92 -24.42
N LEU A 171 15.94 -38.20 -24.90
CA LEU A 171 14.55 -38.61 -24.68
C LEU A 171 13.83 -38.75 -26.03
N TYR A 172 13.60 -39.99 -26.45
CA TYR A 172 12.45 -40.38 -27.28
C TYR A 172 11.22 -40.53 -26.32
N GLU A 173 9.96 -40.58 -26.75
CA GLU A 173 9.47 -41.38 -27.87
C GLU A 173 8.07 -40.98 -28.39
N GLU A 174 7.84 -41.30 -29.67
CA GLU A 174 6.57 -41.73 -30.31
C GLU A 174 5.52 -40.78 -30.96
N TYR A 175 5.05 -41.27 -32.13
CA TYR A 175 3.89 -40.94 -32.98
C TYR A 175 3.79 -39.66 -33.83
N GLU A 176 4.43 -39.77 -35.00
CA GLU A 176 3.88 -39.51 -36.35
C GLU A 176 2.38 -39.93 -36.53
N ILE A 177 1.59 -39.58 -37.57
CA ILE A 177 1.81 -39.26 -39.01
C ILE A 177 0.48 -38.62 -39.58
N GLU A 178 0.27 -37.97 -40.74
CA GLU A 178 1.00 -37.47 -41.94
C GLU A 178 0.15 -36.29 -42.53
N SER A 179 0.50 -35.81 -43.75
CA SER A 179 -0.42 -35.35 -44.80
C SER A 179 -0.91 -33.88 -44.84
N ARG A 180 0.04 -32.99 -45.17
CA ARG A 180 0.06 -32.24 -46.45
C ARG A 180 -1.21 -31.50 -46.93
N THR A 181 -1.13 -30.16 -46.97
CA THR A 181 -0.97 -29.33 -48.21
C THR A 181 -1.02 -27.83 -47.82
N SER A 182 0.09 -27.11 -47.67
CA SER A 182 1.00 -26.52 -48.68
C SER A 182 0.56 -25.14 -49.25
N VAL A 183 1.35 -24.08 -48.99
CA VAL A 183 2.00 -23.17 -50.00
C VAL A 183 2.70 -21.95 -49.35
N SER A 184 4.03 -21.87 -49.52
CA SER A 184 4.94 -20.70 -49.57
C SER A 184 5.04 -19.61 -48.46
N SER A 185 6.30 -19.18 -48.23
CA SER A 185 6.79 -17.96 -47.54
C SER A 185 6.63 -17.88 -46.01
N GLY A 186 7.66 -17.49 -45.24
CA GLY A 186 9.08 -17.27 -45.60
C GLY A 186 9.89 -16.67 -44.45
N ASP A 187 10.94 -17.34 -43.98
CA ASP A 187 11.67 -17.00 -42.76
C ASP A 187 12.57 -15.76 -42.84
N SER A 188 12.62 -14.98 -41.75
CA SER A 188 13.67 -13.97 -41.51
C SER A 188 13.80 -13.59 -40.02
N PHE A 189 14.32 -14.50 -39.18
CA PHE A 189 14.73 -14.17 -37.80
C PHE A 189 16.09 -14.77 -37.39
N VAL A 190 16.56 -15.81 -38.08
CA VAL A 190 17.82 -16.52 -37.74
C VAL A 190 19.08 -15.76 -38.21
N GLN A 191 18.93 -14.74 -39.06
CA GLN A 191 20.05 -14.16 -39.81
C GLN A 191 20.82 -13.05 -39.07
N HIS A 192 20.26 -12.43 -38.03
CA HIS A 192 20.83 -11.19 -37.48
C HIS A 192 21.92 -11.36 -36.39
N PHE A 193 22.16 -12.59 -35.92
CA PHE A 193 23.03 -12.87 -34.76
C PHE A 193 24.39 -13.52 -35.12
N ARG A 194 24.68 -13.75 -36.41
CA ARG A 194 25.94 -14.38 -36.86
C ARG A 194 27.02 -13.40 -37.32
N ASP A 195 26.65 -12.18 -37.70
CA ASP A 195 27.55 -11.27 -38.41
C ASP A 195 28.46 -10.43 -37.48
N THR A 196 28.29 -10.50 -36.16
CA THR A 196 28.95 -9.59 -35.20
C THR A 196 30.27 -10.14 -34.61
N LEU A 197 30.66 -11.39 -34.90
CA LEU A 197 31.76 -12.07 -34.18
C LEU A 197 32.84 -12.72 -35.06
N LEU A 198 32.77 -12.62 -36.39
CA LEU A 198 33.78 -13.16 -37.31
C LEU A 198 34.07 -12.21 -38.48
N LEU A 199 34.91 -11.19 -38.23
CA LEU A 199 35.80 -10.60 -39.25
C LEU A 199 36.87 -9.70 -38.60
N HIS A 200 37.93 -10.36 -38.10
CA HIS A 200 39.21 -9.73 -37.78
C HIS A 200 40.34 -10.53 -38.44
N GLN A 201 40.44 -10.43 -39.76
CA GLN A 201 41.67 -10.70 -40.51
C GLN A 201 41.60 -10.15 -41.94
N ASN A 202 42.70 -9.52 -42.35
CA ASN A 202 43.18 -9.30 -43.72
C ASN A 202 42.22 -8.62 -44.72
N VAL A 203 42.32 -7.28 -44.80
CA VAL A 203 42.15 -6.56 -46.07
C VAL A 203 43.27 -5.53 -46.21
N ASP A 204 44.25 -5.82 -47.08
CA ASP A 204 45.05 -4.77 -47.71
C ASP A 204 44.14 -3.95 -48.63
N LEU A 205 44.10 -2.62 -48.47
CA LEU A 205 43.46 -1.74 -49.45
C LEU A 205 44.23 -0.44 -49.61
N GLU A 206 44.80 -0.25 -50.80
CA GLU A 206 45.33 1.03 -51.22
C GLU A 206 44.21 2.07 -51.40
N LYS A 207 44.45 3.27 -50.86
CA LYS A 207 43.94 4.58 -51.31
C LYS A 207 42.79 4.56 -52.33
N GLN A 208 41.55 4.69 -51.85
CA GLN A 208 40.56 5.50 -52.56
C GLN A 208 40.36 6.84 -51.85
N VAL A 209 40.59 7.92 -52.59
CA VAL A 209 40.47 9.30 -52.08
C VAL A 209 39.00 9.72 -52.15
N CYS A 210 38.34 9.73 -51.00
CA CYS A 210 37.07 10.43 -50.81
C CYS A 210 37.31 11.70 -49.99
N GLN A 211 37.38 12.86 -50.66
CA GLN A 211 37.42 14.17 -50.02
C GLN A 211 36.04 14.51 -49.43
N ASN A 212 35.70 13.91 -48.29
CA ASN A 212 34.54 14.28 -47.50
C ASN A 212 34.96 15.24 -46.38
N ASN A 213 34.42 16.46 -46.43
CA ASN A 213 34.73 17.52 -45.47
C ASN A 213 34.49 17.05 -44.02
N LEU A 214 35.38 17.43 -43.11
CA LEU A 214 35.24 17.13 -41.68
C LEU A 214 34.01 17.88 -41.13
N SER A 215 32.89 17.18 -41.01
CA SER A 215 31.66 17.74 -40.45
C SER A 215 31.87 18.08 -38.99
N SER A 216 31.17 19.11 -38.49
CA SER A 216 31.18 19.43 -37.05
C SER A 216 30.54 18.35 -36.18
N SER A 217 30.03 17.26 -36.77
CA SER A 217 29.58 16.07 -36.03
C SER A 217 30.74 15.13 -35.71
N TRP A 218 31.79 15.06 -36.53
CA TRP A 218 32.78 13.96 -36.45
C TRP A 218 33.39 13.77 -35.05
N LEU A 219 33.75 14.86 -34.38
CA LEU A 219 34.25 14.82 -33.00
C LEU A 219 33.21 14.26 -32.01
N GLN A 220 31.94 14.64 -32.17
CA GLN A 220 30.82 14.15 -31.36
C GLN A 220 30.49 12.69 -31.68
N ASP A 221 30.54 12.29 -32.96
CA ASP A 221 30.36 10.91 -33.43
C ASP A 221 31.43 9.97 -32.80
N GLN A 222 32.70 10.42 -32.72
CA GLN A 222 33.76 9.68 -32.02
C GLN A 222 33.54 9.63 -30.49
N CYS A 223 33.08 10.72 -29.87
CA CYS A 223 32.74 10.73 -28.45
C CYS A 223 31.56 9.81 -28.13
N ASP A 224 30.54 9.73 -29.00
CA ASP A 224 29.42 8.80 -28.87
C ASP A 224 29.85 7.33 -28.99
N VAL A 225 30.86 7.01 -29.81
CA VAL A 225 31.44 5.66 -29.87
C VAL A 225 32.15 5.32 -28.55
N TYR A 226 32.98 6.22 -28.03
CA TYR A 226 33.70 6.02 -26.77
C TYR A 226 32.76 5.89 -25.55
N VAL A 227 31.71 6.71 -25.47
CA VAL A 227 30.72 6.64 -24.36
C VAL A 227 29.88 5.35 -24.44
N LYS A 228 29.68 4.77 -25.62
CA LYS A 228 29.01 3.46 -25.79
C LYS A 228 29.87 2.28 -25.34
N THR A 229 31.19 2.33 -25.50
CA THR A 229 32.10 1.27 -25.02
C THR A 229 32.37 1.39 -23.52
N ASN A 230 32.43 2.61 -22.97
CA ASN A 230 32.66 2.87 -21.55
C ASN A 230 31.41 3.52 -20.86
N PRO A 231 30.34 2.75 -20.59
CA PRO A 231 29.10 3.25 -19.98
C PRO A 231 29.30 3.59 -18.48
N GLY A 232 29.72 4.84 -18.24
CA GLY A 232 29.94 5.38 -16.89
C GLY A 232 30.57 6.78 -16.84
N SER A 233 31.02 7.32 -17.98
CA SER A 233 31.62 8.66 -18.08
C SER A 233 30.66 9.71 -18.69
N ILE A 234 31.17 10.93 -18.79
CA ILE A 234 30.56 12.21 -19.19
C ILE A 234 29.70 12.10 -20.47
N CYS A 235 28.64 12.92 -20.57
CA CYS A 235 27.82 13.03 -21.79
C CYS A 235 28.69 13.39 -23.01
N SER A 236 28.48 12.72 -24.15
CA SER A 236 29.31 12.87 -25.35
C SER A 236 29.41 14.31 -25.87
N SER A 237 28.39 15.14 -25.68
CA SER A 237 28.40 16.55 -26.05
C SER A 237 29.31 17.41 -25.15
N ASP A 238 29.29 17.19 -23.84
CA ASP A 238 30.20 17.83 -22.88
C ASP A 238 31.65 17.36 -23.09
N LEU A 239 31.84 16.06 -23.34
CA LEU A 239 33.14 15.47 -23.63
C LEU A 239 33.76 16.04 -24.92
N ALA A 240 32.98 16.13 -26.01
CA ALA A 240 33.40 16.75 -27.26
C ALA A 240 33.79 18.23 -27.07
N SER A 241 33.05 18.98 -26.25
CA SER A 241 33.39 20.38 -25.93
C SER A 241 34.69 20.49 -25.14
N ALA A 242 34.93 19.61 -24.15
CA ALA A 242 36.15 19.59 -23.35
C ALA A 242 37.39 19.24 -24.21
N ILE A 243 37.27 18.22 -25.08
CA ILE A 243 38.33 17.83 -26.01
C ILE A 243 38.63 18.96 -27.01
N TYR A 244 37.62 19.68 -27.52
CA TYR A 244 37.82 20.82 -28.41
C TYR A 244 38.60 21.97 -27.73
N ASP A 245 38.22 22.36 -26.50
CA ASP A 245 38.91 23.42 -25.76
C ASP A 245 40.38 23.05 -25.42
N ILE A 246 40.66 21.76 -25.16
CA ILE A 246 42.02 21.25 -24.99
C ILE A 246 42.82 21.34 -26.30
N LEU A 247 42.29 20.81 -27.41
CA LEU A 247 42.97 20.83 -28.72
C LEU A 247 43.26 22.27 -29.21
N ALA A 248 42.32 23.19 -28.97
CA ALA A 248 42.42 24.61 -29.33
C ALA A 248 43.40 25.42 -28.46
N THR A 249 43.88 24.86 -27.34
CA THR A 249 44.90 25.50 -26.51
C THR A 249 46.26 25.50 -27.22
N SER A 250 47.06 26.57 -27.10
CA SER A 250 48.35 26.73 -27.80
C SER A 250 49.52 25.92 -27.23
N LYS A 251 49.25 24.75 -26.62
CA LYS A 251 50.24 23.80 -26.09
C LYS A 251 50.88 22.95 -27.19
N SER A 252 52.00 22.30 -26.86
CA SER A 252 52.61 21.26 -27.70
C SER A 252 51.68 20.03 -27.82
N ASN A 253 51.92 19.17 -28.81
CA ASN A 253 51.15 17.94 -28.95
C ASN A 253 51.37 17.01 -27.74
N ASP A 254 52.60 16.89 -27.26
CA ASP A 254 52.97 15.99 -26.15
C ASP A 254 52.29 16.43 -24.83
N GLU A 255 52.18 17.73 -24.55
CA GLU A 255 51.44 18.22 -23.38
C GLU A 255 49.93 17.98 -23.51
N ILE A 256 49.37 18.15 -24.71
CA ILE A 256 47.95 17.89 -24.99
C ILE A 256 47.64 16.39 -24.95
N GLN A 257 48.57 15.54 -25.35
CA GLN A 257 48.42 14.09 -25.26
C GLN A 257 48.24 13.65 -23.79
N ASN A 258 48.99 14.26 -22.88
CA ASN A 258 48.83 14.04 -21.44
C ASN A 258 47.51 14.64 -20.91
N ASP A 259 47.15 15.89 -21.27
CA ASP A 259 45.85 16.48 -20.91
C ASP A 259 44.65 15.61 -21.36
N LEU A 260 44.77 14.93 -22.52
CA LEU A 260 43.74 14.05 -23.06
C LEU A 260 43.73 12.67 -22.39
N PHE A 261 44.89 12.12 -22.00
CA PHE A 261 44.93 10.89 -21.17
C PHE A 261 44.32 11.13 -19.78
N ASP A 262 44.55 12.29 -19.17
CA ASP A 262 43.94 12.66 -17.89
C ASP A 262 42.40 12.83 -17.99
N LEU A 263 41.87 13.18 -19.17
CA LEU A 263 40.43 13.35 -19.41
C LEU A 263 39.71 12.06 -19.82
N VAL A 264 40.34 11.22 -20.64
CA VAL A 264 39.68 10.08 -21.34
C VAL A 264 40.27 8.71 -20.94
N GLY A 265 41.34 8.69 -20.15
CA GLY A 265 42.02 7.47 -19.69
C GLY A 265 42.98 6.86 -20.71
N PHE A 266 43.89 6.02 -20.23
CA PHE A 266 44.92 5.38 -21.07
C PHE A 266 44.35 4.39 -22.09
N ASP A 267 43.16 3.83 -21.83
CA ASP A 267 42.46 2.92 -22.74
C ASP A 267 41.99 3.60 -24.04
N ALA A 268 42.00 4.95 -24.09
CA ALA A 268 41.58 5.75 -25.24
C ALA A 268 42.72 6.09 -26.22
N PHE A 269 43.83 5.34 -26.20
CA PHE A 269 45.07 5.63 -26.94
C PHE A 269 44.87 5.97 -28.42
N ASP A 270 44.13 5.14 -29.16
CA ASP A 270 43.90 5.31 -30.60
C ASP A 270 43.02 6.53 -30.94
N LEU A 271 42.08 6.86 -30.06
CA LEU A 271 41.26 8.08 -30.17
C LEU A 271 42.13 9.33 -30.00
N ILE A 272 43.03 9.32 -29.01
CA ILE A 272 43.92 10.45 -28.71
C ILE A 272 44.93 10.68 -29.86
N LEU A 273 45.46 9.62 -30.47
CA LEU A 273 46.28 9.73 -31.68
C LEU A 273 45.50 10.36 -32.86
N ASN A 274 44.29 9.87 -33.16
CA ASN A 274 43.46 10.41 -34.23
C ASN A 274 43.11 11.90 -34.03
N LEU A 275 42.87 12.32 -32.78
CA LEU A 275 42.59 13.71 -32.42
C LEU A 275 43.82 14.62 -32.58
N LEU A 276 45.02 14.13 -32.25
CA LEU A 276 46.28 14.87 -32.39
C LEU A 276 46.73 15.00 -33.85
N GLU A 277 46.55 13.96 -34.66
CA GLU A 277 46.86 14.00 -36.10
C GLU A 277 45.99 15.03 -36.83
N LYS A 278 44.68 15.05 -36.55
CA LYS A 278 43.70 15.94 -37.20
C LYS A 278 43.48 17.27 -36.47
N ARG A 279 44.29 17.57 -35.45
CA ARG A 279 44.13 18.74 -34.54
C ARG A 279 43.84 20.06 -35.26
N LYS A 280 44.54 20.35 -36.36
CA LYS A 280 44.36 21.61 -37.13
C LYS A 280 43.00 21.67 -37.82
N GLU A 281 42.61 20.61 -38.52
CA GLU A 281 41.34 20.51 -39.26
C GLU A 281 40.13 20.63 -38.32
N ILE A 282 40.22 20.04 -37.12
CA ILE A 282 39.20 20.13 -36.08
C ILE A 282 39.01 21.59 -35.60
N ILE A 283 40.12 22.30 -35.33
CA ILE A 283 40.09 23.71 -34.87
C ILE A 283 39.49 24.63 -35.95
N ASP A 284 39.94 24.48 -37.20
CA ASP A 284 39.47 25.31 -38.32
C ASP A 284 37.97 25.09 -38.58
N ALA A 285 37.48 23.85 -38.52
CA ALA A 285 36.06 23.52 -38.66
C ALA A 285 35.18 24.09 -37.52
N GLY A 286 35.69 24.15 -36.29
CA GLY A 286 34.95 24.68 -35.13
C GLY A 286 34.81 26.20 -35.13
N SER A 287 35.77 26.93 -35.72
CA SER A 287 35.80 28.40 -35.72
C SER A 287 34.60 29.05 -36.43
N VAL A 288 34.08 28.39 -37.48
CA VAL A 288 33.01 28.89 -38.36
C VAL A 288 31.67 29.11 -37.63
N LYS A 289 31.42 28.45 -36.50
CA LYS A 289 30.12 28.48 -35.80
C LYS A 289 29.86 29.66 -34.84
N LYS A 290 30.82 30.56 -34.63
CA LYS A 290 30.68 31.68 -33.66
C LYS A 290 30.20 33.03 -34.24
N SER A 291 30.00 33.14 -35.55
CA SER A 291 29.54 34.37 -36.23
C SER A 291 28.10 34.25 -36.73
N GLY A 292 27.09 34.30 -35.82
CA GLY A 292 25.73 33.92 -36.21
C GLY A 292 24.52 34.27 -35.33
N THR A 293 24.54 35.31 -34.48
CA THR A 293 23.33 36.09 -34.11
C THR A 293 23.66 37.27 -33.20
N ASN A 294 23.20 38.47 -33.55
CA ASN A 294 23.17 39.65 -32.68
C ASN A 294 21.71 40.02 -32.39
N ASN A 295 21.40 40.42 -31.15
CA ASN A 295 20.49 41.55 -30.87
C ASN A 295 20.47 41.91 -29.38
N ALA A 296 20.40 43.23 -29.11
CA ALA A 296 20.01 43.90 -27.86
C ALA A 296 20.77 43.59 -26.55
N THR A 297 21.62 44.55 -26.14
CA THR A 297 21.63 45.27 -24.83
C THR A 297 21.05 44.57 -23.58
N GLU A 298 21.69 44.62 -22.40
CA GLU A 298 22.68 45.59 -21.90
C GLU A 298 23.42 45.00 -20.68
N PHE A 299 24.72 45.26 -20.51
CA PHE A 299 25.39 45.41 -19.20
C PHE A 299 26.81 46.00 -19.37
N GLN A 300 27.36 46.56 -18.29
CA GLN A 300 28.41 47.59 -18.33
C GLN A 300 29.86 47.05 -18.32
N TYR A 301 30.77 47.85 -18.87
CA TYR A 301 32.23 47.65 -18.78
C TYR A 301 32.72 47.75 -17.33
N ILE A 302 33.61 46.84 -16.92
CA ILE A 302 34.43 46.91 -15.70
C ILE A 302 35.88 46.53 -16.09
N ASP A 303 36.87 47.14 -15.41
CA ASP A 303 38.29 47.16 -15.84
C ASP A 303 39.01 45.79 -15.93
N PRO A 304 40.00 45.65 -16.83
CA PRO A 304 40.61 44.39 -17.24
C PRO A 304 41.69 43.84 -16.27
N VAL A 305 41.52 44.01 -14.96
CA VAL A 305 42.57 43.70 -13.95
C VAL A 305 42.39 42.33 -13.28
N HIS A 306 41.17 41.79 -13.19
CA HIS A 306 40.90 40.49 -12.55
C HIS A 306 40.47 39.40 -13.53
N LYS A 307 41.44 38.72 -14.15
CA LYS A 307 41.24 37.40 -14.74
C LYS A 307 40.91 36.38 -13.64
N LEU A 308 39.62 36.15 -13.37
CA LEU A 308 39.16 34.96 -12.67
C LEU A 308 39.56 33.73 -13.50
N ARG A 309 40.57 32.98 -13.02
CA ARG A 309 40.86 31.64 -13.54
C ARG A 309 39.62 30.77 -13.33
N LYS A 310 39.06 30.21 -14.40
CA LYS A 310 38.15 29.06 -14.26
C LYS A 310 38.89 27.95 -13.48
N PRO A 311 38.25 27.26 -12.53
CA PRO A 311 38.91 26.18 -11.79
C PRO A 311 39.24 25.03 -12.73
N LEU A 312 40.40 24.40 -12.50
CA LEU A 312 40.73 23.12 -13.13
C LEU A 312 39.81 22.03 -12.53
N LEU A 313 39.27 21.19 -13.40
CA LEU A 313 38.40 20.08 -13.01
C LEU A 313 39.19 19.11 -12.10
N GLY A 314 38.53 18.52 -11.11
CA GLY A 314 39.18 17.70 -10.08
C GLY A 314 39.68 18.45 -8.84
N SER A 315 39.68 19.79 -8.82
CA SER A 315 39.98 20.55 -7.59
C SER A 315 38.81 20.50 -6.58
N GLN A 316 39.07 19.99 -5.36
CA GLN A 316 38.03 19.78 -4.34
C GLN A 316 37.56 21.12 -3.71
N VAL A 317 36.44 21.66 -4.20
CA VAL A 317 35.88 22.94 -3.73
C VAL A 317 35.28 22.80 -2.33
N THR A 318 36.03 23.22 -1.30
CA THR A 318 35.54 23.32 0.08
C THR A 318 34.81 24.64 0.30
N ILE A 319 33.48 24.59 0.26
CA ILE A 319 32.58 25.74 0.50
C ILE A 319 32.55 26.03 2.00
N HIS A 320 33.44 26.92 2.46
CA HIS A 320 33.43 27.46 3.82
C HIS A 320 32.53 28.71 3.89
N SER A 321 31.75 28.86 4.98
CA SER A 321 30.87 30.02 5.16
C SER A 321 31.67 31.32 5.42
N GLU A 322 31.06 32.47 5.20
CA GLU A 322 31.71 33.77 5.48
C GLU A 322 31.98 33.95 6.98
N LEU A 323 31.00 33.58 7.82
CA LEU A 323 31.12 33.56 9.28
C LEU A 323 32.25 32.65 9.75
N GLU A 324 32.38 31.46 9.18
CA GLU A 324 33.47 30.52 9.45
C GLU A 324 34.84 31.09 9.07
N LYS A 325 34.97 31.68 7.88
CA LYS A 325 36.21 32.32 7.43
C LYS A 325 36.64 33.47 8.37
N ASP A 326 35.71 34.29 8.83
CA ASP A 326 36.01 35.40 9.73
C ASP A 326 36.26 34.94 11.17
N PHE A 327 35.59 33.88 11.63
CA PHE A 327 35.89 33.26 12.91
C PHE A 327 37.28 32.62 12.91
N VAL A 328 37.67 31.91 11.84
CA VAL A 328 39.04 31.39 11.63
C VAL A 328 40.08 32.51 11.65
N LYS A 329 39.85 33.62 10.93
CA LYS A 329 40.74 34.81 10.96
C LYS A 329 40.87 35.39 12.37
N LYS A 330 39.76 35.49 13.12
CA LYS A 330 39.75 35.99 14.50
C LYS A 330 40.54 35.05 15.42
N MET A 331 40.29 33.74 15.33
CA MET A 331 40.99 32.70 16.09
C MET A 331 42.50 32.80 15.87
N HIS A 332 42.98 32.79 14.62
CA HIS A 332 44.43 32.93 14.33
C HIS A 332 45.04 34.27 14.80
N LYS A 333 44.24 35.34 14.90
CA LYS A 333 44.67 36.66 15.41
C LYS A 333 44.80 36.69 16.94
N GLU A 334 44.05 35.84 17.65
CA GLU A 334 44.11 35.66 19.10
C GLU A 334 45.15 34.59 19.48
N GLU A 335 45.22 33.49 18.72
CA GLU A 335 46.23 32.44 18.77
C GLU A 335 47.66 33.04 18.76
N ARG A 336 47.96 33.89 17.76
CA ARG A 336 49.26 34.59 17.63
C ARG A 336 49.56 35.60 18.75
N LYS A 337 48.56 36.02 19.55
CA LYS A 337 48.75 36.86 20.74
C LYS A 337 49.00 36.02 22.00
N LEU A 338 48.28 34.91 22.15
CA LEU A 338 48.29 34.06 23.35
C LEU A 338 49.52 33.14 23.41
N LEU A 339 49.99 32.63 22.27
CA LEU A 339 51.23 31.84 22.15
C LEU A 339 52.51 32.54 22.66
N ARG A 340 52.45 33.86 22.92
CA ARG A 340 53.54 34.66 23.49
C ARG A 340 53.37 35.00 24.97
N LYS A 341 52.30 34.53 25.61
CA LYS A 341 51.98 34.89 27.00
C LYS A 341 51.80 33.71 27.94
N ASP A 342 51.00 32.71 27.59
CA ASP A 342 50.73 31.60 28.52
C ASP A 342 50.31 30.29 27.82
N PRO A 343 51.10 29.20 27.88
CA PRO A 343 50.83 27.96 27.12
C PRO A 343 49.66 27.12 27.61
N GLU A 344 49.19 27.30 28.85
CA GLU A 344 48.09 26.49 29.41
C GLU A 344 46.73 27.12 29.14
N LEU A 345 46.55 28.41 29.47
CA LEU A 345 45.37 29.20 29.13
C LEU A 345 45.08 29.18 27.62
N TYR A 346 46.13 29.13 26.80
CA TYR A 346 46.05 28.91 25.35
C TYR A 346 45.24 27.65 24.97
N LYS A 347 45.50 26.50 25.62
CA LYS A 347 44.82 25.23 25.27
C LYS A 347 43.34 25.26 25.61
N GLU A 348 42.96 25.92 26.69
CA GLU A 348 41.57 25.98 27.15
C GLU A 348 40.73 26.87 26.23
N ILE A 349 41.24 28.05 25.88
CA ILE A 349 40.61 28.96 24.89
C ILE A 349 40.60 28.32 23.49
N TYR A 350 41.66 27.62 23.09
CA TYR A 350 41.72 26.91 21.81
C TYR A 350 40.62 25.84 21.72
N ASN A 351 40.43 25.03 22.77
CA ASN A 351 39.37 24.03 22.81
C ASN A 351 37.96 24.64 22.77
N GLN A 352 37.72 25.77 23.46
CA GLN A 352 36.45 26.49 23.38
C GLN A 352 36.18 27.01 21.95
N ASN A 353 37.18 27.67 21.34
CA ASN A 353 37.08 28.18 19.97
C ASN A 353 36.86 27.03 18.96
N CYS A 354 37.50 25.88 19.11
CA CYS A 354 37.26 24.71 18.25
C CYS A 354 35.82 24.19 18.35
N ASN A 355 35.23 24.18 19.55
CA ASN A 355 33.83 23.76 19.74
C ASN A 355 32.85 24.76 19.11
N GLU A 356 33.10 26.08 19.23
CA GLU A 356 32.30 27.08 18.53
C GLU A 356 32.43 26.94 17.00
N LEU A 357 33.63 26.65 16.49
CA LEU A 357 33.88 26.45 15.06
C LEU A 357 33.14 25.21 14.53
N GLN A 358 33.07 24.11 15.29
CA GLN A 358 32.21 22.95 14.95
C GLN A 358 30.72 23.29 15.01
N ASN A 359 30.28 24.14 15.93
CA ASN A 359 28.89 24.62 16.00
C ASN A 359 28.53 25.60 14.87
N ILE A 360 29.52 26.24 14.23
CA ILE A 360 29.35 27.02 12.99
C ILE A 360 29.31 26.08 11.78
N GLN A 361 30.23 25.12 11.67
CA GLN A 361 30.32 24.16 10.57
C GLN A 361 29.11 23.20 10.48
N SER A 362 28.45 22.91 11.60
CA SER A 362 27.25 22.07 11.65
C SER A 362 25.94 22.82 11.35
N GLN A 363 25.98 24.13 11.10
CA GLN A 363 24.83 24.87 10.59
C GLN A 363 24.71 24.74 9.06
N PRO A 364 23.49 24.61 8.52
CA PRO A 364 23.30 24.48 7.07
C PRO A 364 23.72 25.77 6.35
N LEU A 365 24.71 25.65 5.46
CA LEU A 365 25.21 26.72 4.58
C LEU A 365 24.08 27.44 3.83
N PHE A 366 23.08 26.68 3.38
CA PHE A 366 21.84 27.21 2.85
C PHE A 366 20.77 27.22 3.93
N LYS A 367 20.63 28.35 4.64
CA LYS A 367 19.31 28.72 5.14
C LYS A 367 18.41 28.92 3.93
N ARG A 368 17.33 28.15 3.82
CA ARG A 368 16.20 28.59 3.00
C ARG A 368 15.69 29.89 3.62
N ASP A 369 15.62 30.96 2.83
CA ASP A 369 14.85 32.13 3.23
C ASP A 369 13.36 31.79 3.18
N THR A 370 12.89 31.08 4.21
CA THR A 370 11.47 30.98 4.54
C THR A 370 10.99 32.30 5.14
N THR A 371 11.19 33.39 4.39
CA THR A 371 10.49 34.67 4.54
C THR A 371 9.07 34.59 3.95
N THR A 372 8.67 33.41 3.46
CA THR A 372 7.29 32.94 3.57
C THR A 372 6.88 32.95 5.05
N SER A 373 6.37 34.09 5.51
CA SER A 373 5.60 34.19 6.75
C SER A 373 4.53 33.10 6.70
N SER A 374 4.57 32.15 7.63
CA SER A 374 3.58 31.08 7.72
C SER A 374 2.21 31.72 7.92
N GLN A 375 1.37 31.70 6.88
CA GLN A 375 0.10 32.39 6.88
C GLN A 375 -0.83 31.70 7.90
N GLN A 376 -0.94 32.30 9.09
CA GLN A 376 -1.64 31.71 10.21
C GLN A 376 -3.16 31.79 9.99
N TYR A 377 -3.76 30.66 9.60
CA TYR A 377 -5.19 30.55 9.39
C TYR A 377 -5.96 30.57 10.73
N PRO A 378 -7.11 31.25 10.83
CA PRO A 378 -7.77 31.54 12.11
C PRO A 378 -8.31 30.30 12.84
N PHE A 379 -8.60 29.21 12.12
CA PHE A 379 -9.19 28.00 12.67
C PHE A 379 -8.28 26.76 12.54
N VAL A 380 -6.97 26.98 12.42
CA VAL A 380 -5.94 25.93 12.36
C VAL A 380 -5.22 25.86 13.71
N PHE A 381 -5.55 24.84 14.50
CA PHE A 381 -4.97 24.58 15.82
C PHE A 381 -3.91 23.47 15.70
N ASP A 382 -2.74 23.84 15.18
CA ASP A 382 -1.60 22.95 14.94
C ASP A 382 -0.44 23.31 15.87
N GLU A 383 -0.26 22.58 16.98
CA GLU A 383 0.87 22.78 17.89
C GLU A 383 2.19 22.16 17.38
N PHE A 384 2.13 21.16 16.48
CA PHE A 384 3.32 20.49 15.93
C PHE A 384 4.08 21.40 14.96
N ALA A 385 3.37 22.16 14.13
CA ALA A 385 3.98 23.18 13.26
C ALA A 385 4.62 24.35 14.04
N ILE A 386 4.26 24.54 15.31
CA ILE A 386 4.68 25.70 16.13
C ILE A 386 5.83 25.35 17.10
N LYS A 387 5.87 24.13 17.65
CA LYS A 387 6.88 23.75 18.66
C LYS A 387 8.15 23.18 18.04
N LYS A 388 9.30 23.73 18.45
CA LYS A 388 10.61 23.11 18.24
C LYS A 388 10.73 21.86 19.12
N HIS A 389 10.43 20.70 18.56
CA HIS A 389 10.58 19.42 19.24
C HIS A 389 12.04 19.13 19.64
N THR A 390 12.23 18.49 20.80
CA THR A 390 13.50 17.90 21.21
C THR A 390 13.86 16.69 20.34
N SER A 391 15.11 16.63 19.89
CA SER A 391 15.59 15.50 19.07
C SER A 391 16.26 14.42 19.92
N SER A 392 15.71 13.21 19.87
CA SER A 392 16.18 12.02 20.59
C SER A 392 16.58 10.92 19.61
N PHE A 393 17.53 10.04 19.98
CA PHE A 393 17.92 8.90 19.15
C PHE A 393 17.17 7.61 19.54
N VAL A 394 16.50 7.00 18.57
CA VAL A 394 15.76 5.73 18.70
C VAL A 394 16.01 4.88 17.45
N GLY A 395 16.38 3.61 17.61
CA GLY A 395 16.70 2.74 16.47
C GLY A 395 17.79 3.31 15.54
N GLY A 396 18.78 4.00 16.10
CA GLY A 396 19.83 4.72 15.34
C GLY A 396 19.37 6.02 14.63
N SER A 397 18.07 6.28 14.55
CA SER A 397 17.50 7.47 13.88
C SER A 397 17.28 8.63 14.84
N LYS A 398 17.45 9.86 14.34
CA LYS A 398 17.15 11.11 15.07
C LYS A 398 15.65 11.44 14.92
N ILE A 399 14.86 11.20 15.96
CA ILE A 399 13.40 11.40 16.00
C ILE A 399 13.07 12.63 16.84
N LEU A 400 11.98 13.31 16.48
CA LEU A 400 11.41 14.42 17.24
C LEU A 400 10.35 13.88 18.21
N LEU A 401 10.65 13.89 19.51
CA LEU A 401 9.74 13.37 20.54
C LEU A 401 9.23 14.51 21.45
N PRO A 402 8.03 14.38 22.06
CA PRO A 402 7.61 15.26 23.14
C PRO A 402 8.53 15.14 24.37
N GLU A 403 8.78 16.25 25.06
CA GLU A 403 9.62 16.30 26.28
C GLU A 403 9.12 15.38 27.41
N SER A 404 7.83 15.00 27.38
CA SER A 404 7.19 14.12 28.36
C SER A 404 7.29 12.62 28.02
N ALA A 405 7.92 12.23 26.90
CA ALA A 405 8.03 10.82 26.51
C ALA A 405 9.09 10.08 27.33
N THR A 406 8.72 8.94 27.91
CA THR A 406 9.63 8.10 28.71
C THR A 406 10.07 6.86 27.94
N LYS A 407 11.36 6.55 27.97
CA LYS A 407 11.95 5.35 27.35
C LYS A 407 12.45 4.38 28.42
N SER A 408 12.07 3.12 28.31
CA SER A 408 12.51 2.00 29.14
C SER A 408 12.97 0.84 28.26
N SER A 409 14.16 0.29 28.52
CA SER A 409 14.70 -0.83 27.74
C SER A 409 14.89 -2.06 28.64
N ASN A 410 14.37 -3.19 28.18
CA ASN A 410 14.50 -4.51 28.79
C ASN A 410 15.26 -5.43 27.82
N LYS A 411 15.85 -6.52 28.33
CA LYS A 411 16.59 -7.50 27.49
C LYS A 411 15.79 -8.07 26.31
N LYS A 412 14.45 -8.08 26.39
CA LYS A 412 13.54 -8.57 25.34
C LYS A 412 13.05 -7.49 24.37
N TYR A 413 12.85 -6.26 24.86
CA TYR A 413 12.20 -5.19 24.09
C TYR A 413 12.57 -3.80 24.62
N GLU A 414 12.51 -2.81 23.73
CA GLU A 414 12.48 -1.39 24.09
C GLU A 414 11.03 -0.90 24.09
N GLU A 415 10.59 -0.28 25.19
CA GLU A 415 9.28 0.36 25.35
C GLU A 415 9.45 1.89 25.44
N ILE A 416 8.73 2.61 24.59
CA ILE A 416 8.64 4.07 24.58
C ILE A 416 7.19 4.45 24.84
N ASP A 417 6.95 5.14 25.95
CA ASP A 417 5.62 5.58 26.37
C ASP A 417 5.48 7.10 26.24
N ILE A 418 4.46 7.51 25.50
CA ILE A 418 4.07 8.91 25.30
C ILE A 418 2.79 9.13 26.12
N PRO A 419 2.87 9.85 27.26
CA PRO A 419 1.72 10.08 28.12
C PRO A 419 0.67 10.93 27.42
N ALA A 420 -0.60 10.74 27.81
CA ALA A 420 -1.72 11.44 27.22
C ALA A 420 -1.57 12.97 27.39
N SER A 421 -1.80 13.72 26.30
CA SER A 421 -1.47 15.14 26.19
C SER A 421 -2.26 16.01 27.19
N ALA A 422 -1.64 16.32 28.33
CA ALA A 422 -2.25 17.09 29.42
C ALA A 422 -2.25 18.63 29.20
N SER A 423 -1.94 19.10 27.99
CA SER A 423 -1.94 20.52 27.64
C SER A 423 -3.36 21.10 27.65
N LYS A 424 -3.69 21.82 28.72
CA LYS A 424 -4.95 22.57 28.82
C LYS A 424 -5.10 23.49 27.61
N LEU A 425 -6.15 23.26 26.85
CA LEU A 425 -6.53 24.12 25.73
C LEU A 425 -6.94 25.52 26.25
N PRO A 426 -6.68 26.61 25.50
CA PRO A 426 -7.02 27.97 25.91
C PRO A 426 -8.50 28.17 26.24
N ASP A 427 -8.77 28.98 27.28
CA ASP A 427 -10.11 29.18 27.84
C ASP A 427 -11.08 29.92 26.90
N TYR A 428 -10.57 30.80 26.02
CA TYR A 428 -11.40 31.49 25.02
C TYR A 428 -12.06 30.54 24.01
N LEU A 429 -11.61 29.28 23.93
CA LEU A 429 -12.18 28.23 23.09
C LEU A 429 -13.16 27.31 23.86
N ASN A 430 -13.55 27.66 25.09
CA ASN A 430 -14.55 26.93 25.89
C ASN A 430 -15.98 27.51 25.74
N ILE A 431 -16.23 28.25 24.66
CA ILE A 431 -17.57 28.72 24.27
C ILE A 431 -18.34 27.53 23.68
N PHE A 432 -19.55 27.28 24.20
CA PHE A 432 -20.44 26.22 23.73
C PHE A 432 -21.76 26.81 23.21
N VAL A 433 -22.22 26.35 22.05
CA VAL A 433 -23.55 26.71 21.54
C VAL A 433 -24.62 25.84 22.22
N GLU A 434 -25.53 26.45 22.98
CA GLU A 434 -26.73 25.77 23.49
C GLU A 434 -27.74 25.53 22.36
N ILE A 435 -28.39 24.36 22.35
CA ILE A 435 -29.38 24.03 21.31
C ILE A 435 -30.61 24.95 21.36
N LYS A 436 -30.92 25.54 22.52
CA LYS A 436 -31.97 26.58 22.66
C LYS A 436 -31.74 27.82 21.80
N ASN A 437 -30.50 28.08 21.39
CA ASN A 437 -30.13 29.28 20.63
C ASN A 437 -30.15 29.04 19.11
N LEU A 438 -30.45 27.81 18.66
CA LEU A 438 -30.72 27.50 17.26
C LEU A 438 -32.17 27.86 16.91
N ASP A 439 -32.46 28.00 15.62
CA ASP A 439 -33.84 28.10 15.14
C ASP A 439 -34.65 26.82 15.38
N GLU A 440 -35.95 26.88 15.13
CA GLU A 440 -36.89 25.77 15.35
C GLU A 440 -36.46 24.49 14.61
N VAL A 441 -35.91 24.60 13.40
CA VAL A 441 -35.45 23.47 12.58
C VAL A 441 -34.23 22.81 13.24
N GLY A 442 -33.27 23.62 13.67
CA GLY A 442 -32.13 23.15 14.46
C GLY A 442 -32.56 22.50 15.78
N GLN A 443 -33.46 23.13 16.52
CA GLN A 443 -34.00 22.57 17.76
C GLN A 443 -34.70 21.22 17.52
N ILE A 444 -35.44 21.06 16.42
CA ILE A 444 -36.08 19.80 16.03
C ILE A 444 -35.06 18.69 15.75
N VAL A 445 -34.02 18.96 14.95
CA VAL A 445 -32.98 17.97 14.60
C VAL A 445 -32.11 17.60 15.80
N PHE A 446 -31.82 18.56 16.67
CA PHE A 446 -30.93 18.40 17.81
C PHE A 446 -31.64 18.11 19.16
N ARG A 447 -32.97 17.87 19.18
CA ARG A 447 -33.83 17.64 20.39
C ARG A 447 -33.18 16.90 21.58
N ASN A 448 -32.43 15.83 21.32
CA ASN A 448 -31.81 15.00 22.37
C ASN A 448 -30.43 15.51 22.86
N ILE A 449 -30.02 16.72 22.48
CA ILE A 449 -28.71 17.32 22.79
C ILE A 449 -28.95 18.67 23.47
N LYS A 450 -28.26 18.94 24.59
CA LYS A 450 -28.42 20.21 25.35
C LYS A 450 -27.54 21.34 24.79
N LYS A 451 -26.29 21.01 24.44
CA LYS A 451 -25.31 21.91 23.83
C LYS A 451 -24.45 21.14 22.84
N LEU A 452 -23.95 21.82 21.81
CA LEU A 452 -22.93 21.28 20.90
C LEU A 452 -21.62 21.02 21.65
N ASN A 453 -20.77 20.13 21.13
CA ASN A 453 -19.41 19.97 21.65
C ASN A 453 -18.51 21.15 21.22
N ARG A 454 -17.27 21.18 21.71
CA ARG A 454 -16.33 22.30 21.48
C ARG A 454 -15.98 22.50 20.00
N ILE A 455 -15.65 21.44 19.26
CA ILE A 455 -15.36 21.53 17.82
C ILE A 455 -16.64 21.93 17.05
N GLN A 456 -17.77 21.29 17.35
CA GLN A 456 -19.07 21.61 16.74
C GLN A 456 -19.47 23.08 16.98
N SER A 457 -19.10 23.67 18.12
CA SER A 457 -19.37 25.07 18.44
C SER A 457 -18.45 26.05 17.69
N ILE A 458 -17.18 25.67 17.44
CA ILE A 458 -16.23 26.46 16.64
C ILE A 458 -16.60 26.43 15.15
N VAL A 459 -17.02 25.27 14.63
CA VAL A 459 -17.41 25.07 13.23
C VAL A 459 -18.86 25.54 12.96
N PHE A 460 -19.64 25.83 14.02
CA PHE A 460 -21.08 26.09 13.94
C PHE A 460 -21.46 27.14 12.89
N ASP A 461 -20.85 28.33 12.95
CA ASP A 461 -21.22 29.44 12.08
C ASP A 461 -20.99 29.11 10.59
N ALA A 462 -19.80 28.62 10.26
CA ALA A 462 -19.46 28.19 8.91
C ALA A 462 -20.39 27.07 8.40
N ALA A 463 -20.68 26.06 9.22
CA ALA A 463 -21.55 24.94 8.82
C ALA A 463 -23.03 25.31 8.69
N TYR A 464 -23.56 26.11 9.63
CA TYR A 464 -24.99 26.29 9.85
C TYR A 464 -25.57 27.61 9.31
N ASN A 465 -24.71 28.61 9.03
CA ASN A 465 -25.12 29.93 8.53
C ASN A 465 -24.56 30.27 7.14
N THR A 466 -23.56 29.55 6.62
CA THR A 466 -22.91 29.87 5.32
C THR A 466 -22.98 28.73 4.31
N ASN A 467 -22.87 29.08 3.01
CA ASN A 467 -22.74 28.13 1.90
C ASN A 467 -21.27 27.77 1.55
N GLU A 468 -20.28 28.22 2.33
CA GLU A 468 -18.85 27.97 2.02
C GLU A 468 -18.53 26.47 2.05
N ASN A 469 -17.67 26.01 1.14
CA ASN A 469 -17.09 24.66 1.18
C ASN A 469 -16.25 24.51 2.45
N LEU A 470 -16.32 23.34 3.09
CA LEU A 470 -15.65 23.05 4.36
C LEU A 470 -14.66 21.90 4.25
N LEU A 471 -13.54 22.01 4.95
CA LEU A 471 -12.69 20.88 5.33
C LEU A 471 -12.53 20.90 6.85
N VAL A 472 -13.01 19.85 7.53
CA VAL A 472 -12.87 19.68 8.98
C VAL A 472 -12.00 18.46 9.26
N SER A 473 -10.73 18.73 9.57
CA SER A 473 -9.77 17.74 10.03
C SER A 473 -9.76 17.72 11.56
N ALA A 474 -10.20 16.62 12.17
CA ALA A 474 -10.36 16.50 13.62
C ALA A 474 -10.09 15.06 14.10
N PRO A 475 -9.72 14.85 15.37
CA PRO A 475 -9.45 13.50 15.88
C PRO A 475 -10.66 12.58 15.77
N THR A 476 -10.39 11.28 15.63
CA THR A 476 -11.42 10.23 15.70
C THR A 476 -12.18 10.32 17.04
N GLY A 477 -13.51 10.12 16.98
CA GLY A 477 -14.42 10.34 18.11
C GLY A 477 -14.85 11.80 18.34
N ALA A 478 -14.29 12.82 17.66
CA ALA A 478 -14.63 14.24 17.85
C ALA A 478 -16.08 14.65 17.48
N GLY A 479 -16.93 13.72 17.02
CA GLY A 479 -18.33 13.99 16.71
C GLY A 479 -18.57 14.69 15.37
N LYS A 480 -17.77 14.34 14.35
CA LYS A 480 -17.84 14.86 12.96
C LYS A 480 -19.24 14.71 12.34
N THR A 481 -19.95 13.63 12.66
CA THR A 481 -21.34 13.35 12.21
C THR A 481 -22.33 14.48 12.53
N ASN A 482 -22.19 15.17 13.67
CA ASN A 482 -23.05 16.32 13.99
C ASN A 482 -22.70 17.55 13.13
N ILE A 483 -21.46 17.66 12.64
CA ILE A 483 -21.02 18.77 11.77
C ILE A 483 -21.60 18.58 10.36
N ALA A 484 -21.59 17.34 9.85
CA ALA A 484 -22.42 16.96 8.70
C ALA A 484 -23.89 17.35 8.93
N LEU A 485 -24.47 16.98 10.08
CA LEU A 485 -25.87 17.29 10.39
C LEU A 485 -26.18 18.79 10.46
N LEU A 486 -25.24 19.64 10.87
CA LEU A 486 -25.38 21.11 10.81
C LEU A 486 -25.45 21.59 9.34
N ALA A 487 -24.56 21.11 8.47
CA ALA A 487 -24.59 21.44 7.04
C ALA A 487 -25.86 20.92 6.34
N VAL A 488 -26.31 19.71 6.68
CA VAL A 488 -27.61 19.15 6.22
C VAL A 488 -28.78 20.02 6.67
N THR A 489 -28.78 20.50 7.92
CA THR A 489 -29.85 21.36 8.44
C THR A 489 -29.84 22.73 7.74
N HIS A 490 -28.66 23.27 7.42
CA HIS A 490 -28.54 24.49 6.61
C HIS A 490 -29.15 24.32 5.22
N GLU A 491 -28.82 23.23 4.51
CA GLU A 491 -29.39 22.97 3.17
C GLU A 491 -30.91 22.82 3.22
N ILE A 492 -31.46 22.12 4.23
CA ILE A 492 -32.92 22.02 4.42
C ILE A 492 -33.55 23.40 4.66
N LYS A 493 -32.89 24.29 5.43
CA LYS A 493 -33.35 25.66 5.67
C LYS A 493 -33.40 26.51 4.39
N GLN A 494 -32.41 26.38 3.49
CA GLN A 494 -32.42 27.09 2.19
C GLN A 494 -33.60 26.66 1.30
N ASN A 495 -34.13 25.45 1.49
CA ASN A 495 -35.22 24.86 0.71
C ASN A 495 -36.56 24.81 1.47
N MET A 496 -36.74 25.66 2.49
CA MET A 496 -38.02 25.84 3.20
C MET A 496 -38.75 27.12 2.73
N GLU A 497 -40.04 26.99 2.42
CA GLU A 497 -40.94 28.12 2.15
C GLU A 497 -42.19 28.00 3.02
N MET A 498 -42.57 29.09 3.71
CA MET A 498 -43.75 29.16 4.60
C MET A 498 -43.82 28.01 5.63
N GLY A 499 -42.67 27.52 6.10
CA GLY A 499 -42.57 26.41 7.07
C GLY A 499 -42.64 25.00 6.44
N VAL A 500 -42.73 24.88 5.11
CA VAL A 500 -42.78 23.60 4.40
C VAL A 500 -41.50 23.39 3.58
N VAL A 501 -40.92 22.19 3.66
CA VAL A 501 -39.73 21.80 2.89
C VAL A 501 -40.11 21.44 1.44
N LYS A 502 -39.45 22.07 0.46
CA LYS A 502 -39.55 21.69 -0.97
C LYS A 502 -38.74 20.43 -1.26
N LYS A 503 -39.33 19.26 -0.98
CA LYS A 503 -38.69 17.93 -1.06
C LYS A 503 -38.11 17.55 -2.43
N ASP A 504 -38.58 18.17 -3.51
CA ASP A 504 -38.15 17.87 -4.88
C ASP A 504 -37.08 18.85 -5.41
N ALA A 505 -36.80 19.94 -4.69
CA ALA A 505 -35.92 21.02 -5.15
C ALA A 505 -34.42 20.76 -4.92
N PHE A 506 -34.07 19.86 -3.99
CA PHE A 506 -32.69 19.58 -3.58
C PHE A 506 -32.50 18.11 -3.25
N LYS A 507 -31.26 17.63 -3.42
CA LYS A 507 -30.79 16.34 -2.90
C LYS A 507 -29.45 16.50 -2.19
N ILE A 508 -29.25 15.68 -1.17
CA ILE A 508 -28.06 15.64 -0.32
C ILE A 508 -27.40 14.27 -0.49
N VAL A 509 -26.08 14.25 -0.70
CA VAL A 509 -25.30 13.03 -0.86
C VAL A 509 -24.30 12.92 0.29
N TYR A 510 -24.34 11.82 1.04
CA TYR A 510 -23.35 11.48 2.05
C TYR A 510 -22.52 10.29 1.55
N VAL A 511 -21.26 10.54 1.23
CA VAL A 511 -20.29 9.53 0.80
C VAL A 511 -19.54 9.02 2.03
N ALA A 512 -19.80 7.76 2.41
CA ALA A 512 -19.14 7.07 3.51
C ALA A 512 -18.11 6.06 2.98
N PRO A 513 -16.93 5.91 3.60
CA PRO A 513 -15.87 5.00 3.15
C PRO A 513 -16.24 3.51 3.17
N MET A 514 -17.29 3.09 3.91
CA MET A 514 -17.68 1.69 4.04
C MET A 514 -19.20 1.48 4.01
N LYS A 515 -19.64 0.34 3.44
CA LYS A 515 -21.05 -0.10 3.45
C LYS A 515 -21.65 -0.11 4.87
N ALA A 516 -20.91 -0.63 5.87
CA ALA A 516 -21.40 -0.74 7.25
C ALA A 516 -21.65 0.65 7.89
N LEU A 517 -20.73 1.59 7.69
CA LEU A 517 -20.88 2.97 8.13
C LEU A 517 -22.02 3.69 7.37
N ALA A 518 -22.22 3.39 6.08
CA ALA A 518 -23.37 3.89 5.31
C ALA A 518 -24.71 3.44 5.93
N SER A 519 -24.82 2.18 6.39
CA SER A 519 -26.00 1.70 7.12
C SER A 519 -26.19 2.43 8.48
N GLU A 520 -25.12 2.56 9.29
CA GLU A 520 -25.17 3.26 10.60
C GLU A 520 -25.60 4.73 10.42
N MET A 521 -25.05 5.42 9.42
CA MET A 521 -25.39 6.80 9.11
C MET A 521 -26.81 6.93 8.54
N THR A 522 -27.28 5.99 7.72
CA THR A 522 -28.67 5.97 7.22
C THR A 522 -29.68 5.88 8.37
N GLU A 523 -29.46 4.96 9.33
CA GLU A 523 -30.33 4.83 10.51
C GLU A 523 -30.25 6.08 11.40
N THR A 524 -29.05 6.63 11.59
CA THR A 524 -28.81 7.80 12.45
C THR A 524 -29.44 9.07 11.88
N PHE A 525 -29.19 9.38 10.60
CA PHE A 525 -29.80 10.55 9.94
C PHE A 525 -31.29 10.36 9.72
N GLY A 526 -31.76 9.15 9.40
CA GLY A 526 -33.19 8.83 9.32
C GLY A 526 -33.94 9.21 10.60
N LYS A 527 -33.49 8.73 11.76
CA LYS A 527 -34.09 9.08 13.07
C LYS A 527 -34.02 10.57 13.41
N ARG A 528 -33.00 11.29 12.93
CA ARG A 528 -32.79 12.72 13.20
C ARG A 528 -33.62 13.64 12.31
N LEU A 529 -33.87 13.24 11.06
CA LEU A 529 -34.50 14.05 10.03
C LEU A 529 -35.98 13.67 9.76
N GLN A 530 -36.42 12.49 10.21
CA GLN A 530 -37.83 12.06 10.20
C GLN A 530 -38.82 13.11 10.74
N PRO A 531 -38.53 13.89 11.81
CA PRO A 531 -39.45 14.93 12.29
C PRO A 531 -39.69 16.08 11.30
N LEU A 532 -38.82 16.26 10.30
CA LEU A 532 -38.97 17.24 9.21
C LEU A 532 -39.58 16.59 7.94
N GLY A 533 -39.99 15.31 8.01
CA GLY A 533 -40.53 14.57 6.87
C GLY A 533 -39.51 14.24 5.78
N ILE A 534 -38.22 14.40 6.05
CA ILE A 534 -37.11 14.07 5.13
C ILE A 534 -36.93 12.56 5.06
N VAL A 535 -36.87 12.02 3.84
CA VAL A 535 -36.56 10.61 3.58
C VAL A 535 -35.06 10.45 3.35
N VAL A 536 -34.46 9.52 4.11
CA VAL A 536 -33.05 9.10 3.99
C VAL A 536 -33.03 7.64 3.54
N ARG A 537 -32.19 7.28 2.55
CA ARG A 537 -31.99 5.88 2.13
C ARG A 537 -30.52 5.56 1.88
N GLU A 538 -30.17 4.30 2.13
CA GLU A 538 -28.91 3.70 1.70
C GLU A 538 -28.97 3.37 0.20
N LEU A 539 -27.91 3.71 -0.53
CA LEU A 539 -27.67 3.31 -1.91
C LEU A 539 -26.25 2.74 -2.02
N THR A 540 -26.12 1.42 -1.94
CA THR A 540 -24.83 0.69 -1.93
C THR A 540 -24.79 -0.35 -3.05
N GLY A 541 -23.77 -1.24 -3.06
CA GLY A 541 -23.77 -2.40 -3.96
C GLY A 541 -24.95 -3.34 -3.70
N ASP A 542 -25.30 -3.52 -2.42
CA ASP A 542 -26.21 -4.57 -1.95
C ASP A 542 -27.67 -4.07 -1.93
N MET A 543 -27.88 -2.78 -1.64
CA MET A 543 -29.18 -2.12 -1.72
C MET A 543 -29.30 -1.34 -3.04
N GLN A 544 -30.11 -1.86 -3.96
CA GLN A 544 -30.49 -1.18 -5.21
C GLN A 544 -31.88 -0.55 -5.04
N LEU A 545 -31.95 0.78 -5.08
CA LEU A 545 -33.20 1.53 -5.05
C LEU A 545 -33.79 1.64 -6.47
N THR A 546 -35.13 1.60 -6.57
CA THR A 546 -35.82 1.92 -7.82
C THR A 546 -35.76 3.42 -8.13
N LYS A 547 -35.91 3.79 -9.41
CA LYS A 547 -35.93 5.22 -9.81
C LYS A 547 -36.98 6.05 -9.07
N LYS A 548 -38.13 5.45 -8.73
CA LYS A 548 -39.18 6.07 -7.92
C LYS A 548 -38.70 6.35 -6.49
N GLU A 549 -38.10 5.37 -5.80
CA GLU A 549 -37.57 5.57 -4.45
C GLU A 549 -36.43 6.60 -4.43
N ILE A 550 -35.59 6.65 -5.44
CA ILE A 550 -34.51 7.64 -5.57
C ILE A 550 -35.09 9.06 -5.79
N GLN A 551 -36.20 9.19 -6.52
CA GLN A 551 -36.94 10.45 -6.63
C GLN A 551 -37.53 10.87 -5.29
N GLU A 552 -38.25 9.97 -4.60
CA GLU A 552 -38.89 10.22 -3.29
C GLU A 552 -37.90 10.51 -2.14
N THR A 553 -36.62 10.14 -2.28
CA THR A 553 -35.58 10.31 -1.25
C THR A 553 -34.84 11.65 -1.37
N GLN A 554 -34.71 12.41 -0.26
CA GLN A 554 -33.98 13.69 -0.25
C GLN A 554 -32.49 13.50 0.09
N MET A 555 -32.15 12.55 0.96
CA MET A 555 -30.78 12.27 1.38
C MET A 555 -30.36 10.84 1.03
N LEU A 556 -29.34 10.71 0.18
CA LEU A 556 -28.74 9.44 -0.21
C LEU A 556 -27.44 9.21 0.55
N VAL A 557 -27.32 8.07 1.22
CA VAL A 557 -26.08 7.64 1.89
C VAL A 557 -25.47 6.50 1.07
N THR A 558 -24.21 6.64 0.67
CA THR A 558 -23.60 5.80 -0.38
C THR A 558 -22.08 5.64 -0.19
N THR A 559 -21.42 4.82 -1.01
CA THR A 559 -19.95 4.70 -1.04
C THR A 559 -19.37 5.42 -2.27
N PRO A 560 -18.06 5.76 -2.30
CA PRO A 560 -17.45 6.49 -3.41
C PRO A 560 -17.71 5.83 -4.77
N GLU A 561 -17.54 4.51 -4.83
CA GLU A 561 -17.67 3.70 -6.05
C GLU A 561 -19.13 3.67 -6.53
N LYS A 562 -20.08 3.54 -5.59
CA LYS A 562 -21.49 3.48 -5.94
C LYS A 562 -22.01 4.83 -6.43
N TRP A 563 -21.54 5.94 -5.87
CA TRP A 563 -21.86 7.27 -6.38
C TRP A 563 -21.19 7.55 -7.74
N ASP A 564 -19.93 7.16 -7.91
CA ASP A 564 -19.24 7.27 -9.20
C ASP A 564 -20.01 6.52 -10.31
N VAL A 565 -20.36 5.24 -10.09
CA VAL A 565 -21.22 4.43 -10.98
C VAL A 565 -22.55 5.11 -11.33
N VAL A 566 -23.19 5.79 -10.38
CA VAL A 566 -24.44 6.55 -10.64
C VAL A 566 -24.16 7.76 -11.53
N THR A 567 -23.13 8.55 -11.21
CA THR A 567 -22.77 9.73 -12.02
C THR A 567 -22.24 9.39 -13.42
N ARG A 568 -21.70 8.18 -13.64
CA ARG A 568 -21.30 7.68 -14.97
C ARG A 568 -22.50 7.38 -15.89
N LYS A 569 -23.72 7.15 -15.36
CA LYS A 569 -24.91 6.72 -16.14
C LYS A 569 -25.74 7.88 -16.66
N GLY A 570 -25.13 8.67 -17.55
CA GLY A 570 -25.60 9.98 -18.01
C GLY A 570 -26.98 10.09 -18.70
N PHE A 571 -27.75 9.02 -18.91
CA PHE A 571 -28.98 9.05 -19.73
C PHE A 571 -30.32 8.99 -18.96
N SER A 572 -30.31 8.74 -17.65
CA SER A 572 -31.52 8.93 -16.82
C SER A 572 -31.27 9.63 -15.50
N ASP A 573 -30.03 9.64 -15.03
CA ASP A 573 -29.70 10.00 -13.65
C ASP A 573 -29.04 11.40 -13.59
N VAL A 574 -28.85 12.08 -14.72
CA VAL A 574 -28.43 13.50 -14.80
C VAL A 574 -29.43 14.44 -14.13
N ALA A 575 -30.73 14.11 -14.17
CA ALA A 575 -31.75 14.83 -13.40
C ALA A 575 -31.48 14.76 -11.89
N LEU A 576 -30.82 13.71 -11.39
CA LEU A 576 -30.44 13.61 -9.98
C LEU A 576 -29.18 14.44 -9.69
N SER A 577 -28.13 14.35 -10.53
CA SER A 577 -26.89 15.11 -10.31
C SER A 577 -27.08 16.64 -10.44
N GLN A 578 -28.05 17.10 -11.23
CA GLN A 578 -28.43 18.51 -11.33
C GLN A 578 -29.21 19.03 -10.09
N ILE A 579 -29.84 18.14 -9.32
CA ILE A 579 -30.63 18.47 -8.12
C ILE A 579 -29.77 18.36 -6.83
N VAL A 580 -28.58 17.76 -6.89
CA VAL A 580 -27.66 17.76 -5.74
C VAL A 580 -27.24 19.19 -5.39
N ARG A 581 -27.31 19.55 -4.10
CA ARG A 581 -26.86 20.84 -3.57
C ARG A 581 -25.78 20.72 -2.50
N LEU A 582 -25.77 19.61 -1.76
CA LEU A 582 -24.79 19.32 -0.72
C LEU A 582 -24.17 17.94 -0.93
N LEU A 583 -22.84 17.90 -1.06
CA LEU A 583 -22.01 16.71 -1.10
C LEU A 583 -21.14 16.65 0.16
N ILE A 584 -21.37 15.66 1.01
CA ILE A 584 -20.58 15.38 2.21
C ILE A 584 -19.67 14.19 1.89
N ILE A 585 -18.37 14.34 2.12
CA ILE A 585 -17.38 13.27 1.99
C ILE A 585 -16.81 13.00 3.38
N ASP A 586 -17.09 11.81 3.91
CA ASP A 586 -16.56 11.37 5.20
C ASP A 586 -15.24 10.61 5.03
N GLU A 587 -14.36 10.71 6.02
CA GLU A 587 -13.00 10.15 6.00
C GLU A 587 -12.18 10.47 4.74
N VAL A 588 -12.10 11.74 4.35
CA VAL A 588 -11.35 12.25 3.17
C VAL A 588 -9.88 11.80 3.10
N HIS A 589 -9.27 11.35 4.20
CA HIS A 589 -7.94 10.74 4.18
C HIS A 589 -7.85 9.43 3.37
N LEU A 590 -8.98 8.83 3.01
CA LEU A 590 -9.07 7.74 2.03
C LEU A 590 -8.44 8.12 0.65
N LEU A 591 -8.20 9.41 0.38
CA LEU A 591 -7.35 9.86 -0.75
C LEU A 591 -5.98 9.17 -0.85
N HIS A 592 -5.43 8.64 0.25
CA HIS A 592 -4.15 7.93 0.26
C HIS A 592 -4.24 6.44 -0.10
N ASP A 593 -5.42 5.85 0.09
CA ASP A 593 -5.75 4.45 -0.23
C ASP A 593 -5.91 4.29 -1.76
N ASP A 594 -5.86 3.06 -2.28
CA ASP A 594 -6.11 2.79 -3.70
C ASP A 594 -7.50 3.29 -4.14
N ARG A 595 -8.47 3.25 -3.21
CA ARG A 595 -9.82 3.78 -3.38
C ARG A 595 -9.89 5.31 -3.43
N GLY A 596 -8.82 6.00 -3.05
CA GLY A 596 -8.69 7.45 -3.13
C GLY A 596 -8.85 8.00 -4.54
N ALA A 597 -8.44 7.24 -5.56
CA ALA A 597 -8.62 7.61 -6.97
C ALA A 597 -10.09 7.82 -7.36
N VAL A 598 -11.03 7.11 -6.70
CA VAL A 598 -12.47 7.24 -6.91
C VAL A 598 -13.00 8.54 -6.29
N LEU A 599 -12.52 8.92 -5.11
CA LEU A 599 -12.84 10.21 -4.49
C LEU A 599 -12.31 11.39 -5.32
N GLU A 600 -11.12 11.26 -5.93
CA GLU A 600 -10.59 12.26 -6.85
C GLU A 600 -11.45 12.42 -8.10
N ALA A 601 -11.83 11.33 -8.77
CA ALA A 601 -12.71 11.39 -9.93
C ALA A 601 -14.06 12.06 -9.59
N LEU A 602 -14.62 11.71 -8.43
CA LEU A 602 -15.89 12.22 -7.91
C LEU A 602 -15.84 13.74 -7.65
N VAL A 603 -14.80 14.23 -6.95
CA VAL A 603 -14.63 15.67 -6.69
C VAL A 603 -14.30 16.43 -7.97
N ALA A 604 -13.39 15.93 -8.81
CA ALA A 604 -13.02 16.58 -10.07
C ALA A 604 -14.23 16.75 -11.00
N ARG A 605 -15.07 15.71 -11.12
CA ARG A 605 -16.34 15.77 -11.85
C ARG A 605 -17.33 16.76 -11.23
N THR A 606 -17.45 16.77 -9.90
CA THR A 606 -18.35 17.70 -9.18
C THR A 606 -17.94 19.16 -9.39
N LEU A 607 -16.66 19.50 -9.22
CA LEU A 607 -16.15 20.86 -9.43
C LEU A 607 -16.31 21.30 -10.90
N ARG A 608 -16.02 20.41 -11.85
CA ARG A 608 -16.20 20.69 -13.28
C ARG A 608 -17.68 20.83 -13.67
N GLN A 609 -18.59 20.09 -13.01
CA GLN A 609 -20.04 20.27 -13.16
C GLN A 609 -20.51 21.62 -12.60
N VAL A 610 -19.98 22.07 -11.45
CA VAL A 610 -20.28 23.41 -10.92
C VAL A 610 -19.85 24.50 -11.90
N GLU A 611 -18.64 24.39 -12.48
CA GLU A 611 -18.17 25.35 -13.49
C GLU A 611 -19.01 25.34 -14.77
N SER A 612 -19.38 24.16 -15.30
CA SER A 612 -20.12 24.07 -16.56
C SER A 612 -21.61 24.39 -16.45
N THR A 613 -22.24 24.11 -15.30
CA THR A 613 -23.67 24.37 -15.07
C THR A 613 -23.96 25.69 -14.35
N GLN A 614 -22.94 26.32 -13.76
CA GLN A 614 -23.06 27.48 -12.87
C GLN A 614 -23.99 27.25 -11.64
N SER A 615 -24.36 26.00 -11.37
CA SER A 615 -25.11 25.59 -10.18
C SER A 615 -24.14 25.18 -9.08
N MET A 616 -24.02 25.99 -8.03
CA MET A 616 -23.15 25.68 -6.90
C MET A 616 -23.58 24.39 -6.19
N ILE A 617 -22.60 23.53 -5.91
CA ILE A 617 -22.73 22.36 -5.05
C ILE A 617 -21.76 22.56 -3.88
N ARG A 618 -22.30 22.60 -2.66
CA ARG A 618 -21.51 22.75 -1.44
C ARG A 618 -20.80 21.43 -1.14
N ILE A 619 -19.49 21.49 -0.95
CA ILE A 619 -18.65 20.34 -0.58
C ILE A 619 -18.24 20.44 0.89
N VAL A 620 -18.48 19.38 1.66
CA VAL A 620 -18.09 19.27 3.08
C VAL A 620 -17.23 18.03 3.26
N GLY A 621 -15.91 18.23 3.34
CA GLY A 621 -14.95 17.18 3.65
C GLY A 621 -14.77 17.02 5.17
N LEU A 622 -14.97 15.82 5.68
CA LEU A 622 -14.69 15.43 7.06
C LEU A 622 -13.51 14.46 7.08
N SER A 623 -12.60 14.61 8.04
CA SER A 623 -11.43 13.72 8.11
C SER A 623 -10.87 13.54 9.52
N ALA A 624 -9.97 12.58 9.68
CA ALA A 624 -9.01 12.52 10.78
C ALA A 624 -8.05 13.73 10.73
N THR A 625 -7.09 13.79 11.67
CA THR A 625 -5.98 14.75 11.65
C THR A 625 -5.09 14.53 10.42
N LEU A 626 -5.10 15.47 9.48
CA LEU A 626 -4.34 15.42 8.23
C LEU A 626 -3.02 16.21 8.37
N PRO A 627 -1.88 15.74 7.85
CA PRO A 627 -0.68 16.57 7.77
C PRO A 627 -0.83 17.73 6.77
N ASN A 628 -1.18 17.41 5.53
CA ASN A 628 -1.27 18.37 4.42
C ASN A 628 -2.71 18.86 4.19
N TYR A 629 -3.37 19.28 5.29
CA TYR A 629 -4.73 19.84 5.26
C TYR A 629 -4.89 21.02 4.28
N THR A 630 -3.83 21.81 4.07
CA THR A 630 -3.81 22.92 3.09
C THR A 630 -4.01 22.47 1.66
N ASP A 631 -3.65 21.24 1.33
CA ASP A 631 -3.61 20.75 -0.05
C ASP A 631 -4.93 20.05 -0.39
N VAL A 632 -5.45 19.28 0.55
CA VAL A 632 -6.83 18.77 0.52
C VAL A 632 -7.82 19.94 0.48
N ALA A 633 -7.56 21.04 1.19
CA ALA A 633 -8.39 22.25 1.13
C ALA A 633 -8.41 22.88 -0.28
N LYS A 634 -7.26 23.01 -0.95
CA LYS A 634 -7.18 23.49 -2.35
C LYS A 634 -7.96 22.58 -3.30
N PHE A 635 -7.80 21.27 -3.16
CA PHE A 635 -8.50 20.27 -3.97
C PHE A 635 -10.03 20.29 -3.79
N LEU A 636 -10.52 20.45 -2.56
CA LEU A 636 -11.97 20.59 -2.28
C LEU A 636 -12.51 22.01 -2.58
N ASN A 637 -11.67 22.91 -3.13
CA ASN A 637 -11.95 24.34 -3.32
C ASN A 637 -12.50 25.04 -2.05
N VAL A 638 -11.86 24.75 -0.91
CA VAL A 638 -12.21 25.27 0.42
C VAL A 638 -11.44 26.56 0.69
N ASN A 639 -12.15 27.62 1.08
CA ASN A 639 -11.55 28.89 1.47
C ASN A 639 -10.73 28.75 2.78
N PRO A 640 -9.38 28.90 2.75
CA PRO A 640 -8.54 28.66 3.92
C PRO A 640 -8.77 29.59 5.12
N LEU A 641 -9.45 30.74 4.91
CA LEU A 641 -9.72 31.72 5.96
C LEU A 641 -11.11 31.53 6.61
N LYS A 642 -12.00 30.72 6.02
CA LYS A 642 -13.39 30.54 6.48
C LYS A 642 -13.82 29.08 6.66
N GLY A 643 -13.45 28.22 5.71
CA GLY A 643 -13.94 26.84 5.62
C GLY A 643 -12.94 25.77 6.05
N LEU A 644 -11.67 26.13 6.24
CA LEU A 644 -10.62 25.22 6.69
C LEU A 644 -10.54 25.22 8.22
N PHE A 645 -10.84 24.07 8.82
CA PHE A 645 -10.72 23.82 10.25
C PHE A 645 -9.79 22.63 10.50
N TYR A 646 -8.74 22.86 11.30
CA TYR A 646 -7.81 21.81 11.72
C TYR A 646 -7.70 21.78 13.24
N PHE A 647 -7.91 20.60 13.83
CA PHE A 647 -7.85 20.38 15.27
C PHE A 647 -6.87 19.25 15.57
N ASP A 648 -5.77 19.55 16.25
CA ASP A 648 -4.81 18.53 16.69
C ASP A 648 -5.38 17.58 17.78
N GLY A 649 -4.55 16.60 18.18
CA GLY A 649 -4.89 15.56 19.14
C GLY A 649 -5.39 16.05 20.51
N ARG A 650 -5.14 17.31 20.90
CA ARG A 650 -5.65 17.88 22.17
C ARG A 650 -7.17 18.02 22.20
N PHE A 651 -7.80 18.12 21.03
CA PHE A 651 -9.26 18.23 20.91
C PHE A 651 -9.98 16.86 20.93
N ARG A 652 -9.24 15.76 21.09
CA ARG A 652 -9.82 14.41 21.24
C ARG A 652 -10.64 14.34 22.54
N PRO A 653 -11.88 13.81 22.53
CA PRO A 653 -12.77 13.85 23.70
C PRO A 653 -12.29 12.99 24.88
N VAL A 654 -11.45 12.00 24.61
CA VAL A 654 -10.72 11.21 25.60
C VAL A 654 -9.23 11.26 25.19
N PRO A 655 -8.33 11.85 25.99
CA PRO A 655 -6.89 11.90 25.69
C PRO A 655 -6.29 10.50 25.47
N LEU A 656 -5.30 10.39 24.58
CA LEU A 656 -4.69 9.11 24.20
C LEU A 656 -3.25 9.00 24.71
N ARG A 657 -2.98 8.01 25.57
CA ARG A 657 -1.63 7.50 25.87
C ARG A 657 -1.19 6.59 24.72
N GLN A 658 0.04 6.72 24.24
CA GLN A 658 0.58 5.88 23.16
C GLN A 658 1.84 5.17 23.63
N THR A 659 1.88 3.84 23.52
CA THR A 659 3.04 3.03 23.91
C THR A 659 3.55 2.22 22.72
N PHE A 660 4.85 2.28 22.47
CA PHE A 660 5.51 1.63 21.34
C PHE A 660 6.51 0.62 21.87
N ILE A 661 6.43 -0.64 21.42
CA ILE A 661 7.24 -1.74 21.95
C ILE A 661 7.97 -2.43 20.80
N GLY A 662 9.29 -2.22 20.70
CA GLY A 662 10.17 -2.84 19.71
C GLY A 662 10.89 -4.05 20.28
N ILE A 663 10.52 -5.25 19.83
CA ILE A 663 11.12 -6.53 20.27
C ILE A 663 12.51 -6.71 19.64
N HIS A 664 13.51 -7.06 20.46
CA HIS A 664 14.92 -7.19 20.05
C HIS A 664 15.26 -8.57 19.44
N ALA A 665 14.41 -9.58 19.60
CA ALA A 665 14.65 -10.93 19.08
C ALA A 665 14.60 -10.96 17.54
N THR A 666 15.65 -11.49 16.92
CA THR A 666 15.79 -11.55 15.44
C THR A 666 15.24 -12.84 14.83
N GLY A 667 15.38 -13.99 15.51
CA GLY A 667 14.84 -15.27 15.05
C GLY A 667 13.33 -15.34 15.24
N PHE A 668 12.61 -15.87 14.24
CA PHE A 668 11.15 -15.85 14.15
C PHE A 668 10.45 -16.55 15.32
N LEU A 669 10.95 -17.72 15.74
CA LEU A 669 10.35 -18.47 16.85
C LEU A 669 10.42 -17.70 18.17
N GLN A 670 11.60 -17.15 18.48
CA GLN A 670 11.81 -16.36 19.70
C GLN A 670 11.05 -15.03 19.64
N PHE A 671 11.04 -14.36 18.48
CA PHE A 671 10.24 -13.16 18.24
C PHE A 671 8.74 -13.41 18.45
N THR A 672 8.20 -14.51 17.90
CA THR A 672 6.79 -14.87 18.04
C THR A 672 6.43 -15.19 19.49
N LYS A 673 7.32 -15.87 20.22
CA LYS A 673 7.15 -16.15 21.65
C LYS A 673 7.15 -14.87 22.50
N ASP A 674 8.13 -13.99 22.30
CA ASP A 674 8.21 -12.71 23.01
C ASP A 674 7.05 -11.77 22.62
N LEU A 675 6.58 -11.80 21.37
CA LEU A 675 5.41 -11.05 20.91
C LEU A 675 4.12 -11.51 21.60
N ASN A 676 3.95 -12.82 21.80
CA ASN A 676 2.82 -13.35 22.56
C ASN A 676 2.91 -12.97 24.05
N GLU A 677 4.09 -13.11 24.68
CA GLU A 677 4.31 -12.76 26.10
C GLU A 677 4.10 -11.25 26.39
N VAL A 678 4.64 -10.38 25.53
CA VAL A 678 4.47 -8.92 25.65
C VAL A 678 3.01 -8.52 25.44
N CYS A 679 2.33 -9.13 24.46
CA CYS A 679 0.90 -8.91 24.25
C CYS A 679 0.08 -9.35 25.47
N TYR A 680 0.33 -10.56 25.99
CA TYR A 680 -0.36 -11.06 27.19
C TYR A 680 -0.21 -10.10 28.38
N LYS A 681 1.02 -9.66 28.68
CA LYS A 681 1.29 -8.75 29.81
C LYS A 681 0.55 -7.42 29.68
N LYS A 682 0.50 -6.81 28.50
CA LYS A 682 -0.22 -5.54 28.28
C LYS A 682 -1.75 -5.71 28.21
N VAL A 683 -2.24 -6.89 27.83
CA VAL A 683 -3.67 -7.25 27.96
C VAL A 683 -4.03 -7.39 29.45
N HIS A 684 -3.29 -8.20 30.20
CA HIS A 684 -3.56 -8.46 31.63
C HIS A 684 -3.46 -7.18 32.48
N GLU A 685 -2.44 -6.34 32.25
CA GLU A 685 -2.31 -5.02 32.89
C GLU A 685 -3.60 -4.18 32.77
N ASN A 686 -4.30 -4.26 31.64
CA ASN A 686 -5.56 -3.55 31.44
C ASN A 686 -6.77 -4.31 32.02
N VAL A 687 -6.89 -5.62 31.76
CA VAL A 687 -8.03 -6.44 32.24
C VAL A 687 -8.10 -6.44 33.77
N ARG A 688 -6.97 -6.59 34.46
CA ARG A 688 -6.85 -6.51 35.93
C ARG A 688 -7.24 -5.14 36.51
N ASN A 689 -7.17 -4.08 35.71
CA ASN A 689 -7.69 -2.75 36.04
C ASN A 689 -9.19 -2.57 35.67
N GLY A 690 -9.92 -3.66 35.41
CA GLY A 690 -11.34 -3.67 35.06
C GLY A 690 -11.66 -3.17 33.65
N LYS A 691 -10.66 -3.12 32.75
CA LYS A 691 -10.75 -2.44 31.46
C LYS A 691 -10.76 -3.41 30.29
N GLN A 692 -11.64 -3.15 29.32
CA GLN A 692 -11.74 -3.95 28.11
C GLN A 692 -10.62 -3.61 27.11
N VAL A 693 -10.13 -4.63 26.42
CA VAL A 693 -9.00 -4.56 25.49
C VAL A 693 -9.41 -5.08 24.11
N MET A 694 -9.05 -4.35 23.05
CA MET A 694 -9.04 -4.88 21.68
C MET A 694 -7.61 -5.21 21.26
N VAL A 695 -7.42 -6.38 20.66
CA VAL A 695 -6.13 -6.82 20.09
C VAL A 695 -6.28 -6.93 18.58
N PHE A 696 -5.63 -6.06 17.84
CA PHE A 696 -5.63 -6.03 16.38
C PHE A 696 -4.51 -6.92 15.82
N VAL A 697 -4.89 -7.78 14.87
CA VAL A 697 -4.03 -8.72 14.14
C VAL A 697 -4.39 -8.75 12.65
N HIS A 698 -3.52 -9.33 11.83
CA HIS A 698 -3.49 -9.04 10.39
C HIS A 698 -4.10 -10.11 9.50
N ALA A 699 -4.15 -11.36 9.96
CA ALA A 699 -4.80 -12.47 9.27
C ALA A 699 -6.07 -12.93 10.00
N ARG A 700 -7.05 -13.44 9.24
CA ARG A 700 -8.30 -14.02 9.78
C ARG A 700 -7.96 -15.14 10.79
N ASN A 701 -7.11 -16.08 10.36
CA ASN A 701 -6.62 -17.21 11.17
C ASN A 701 -5.85 -16.75 12.42
N ALA A 702 -5.10 -15.65 12.32
CA ALA A 702 -4.36 -15.08 13.44
C ALA A 702 -5.26 -14.51 14.56
N THR A 703 -6.53 -14.17 14.29
CA THR A 703 -7.48 -13.79 15.35
C THR A 703 -7.74 -14.97 16.29
N VAL A 704 -8.02 -16.14 15.71
CA VAL A 704 -8.28 -17.39 16.44
C VAL A 704 -7.02 -17.86 17.17
N LYS A 705 -5.88 -17.99 16.46
CA LYS A 705 -4.61 -18.44 17.07
C LYS A 705 -4.18 -17.52 18.21
N THR A 706 -4.29 -16.19 18.04
CA THR A 706 -3.96 -15.23 19.12
C THR A 706 -4.94 -15.31 20.30
N ALA A 707 -6.25 -15.40 20.07
CA ALA A 707 -7.23 -15.49 21.14
C ALA A 707 -7.06 -16.79 21.96
N MET A 708 -6.83 -17.92 21.29
CA MET A 708 -6.55 -19.20 21.95
C MET A 708 -5.24 -19.15 22.76
N THR A 709 -4.15 -18.63 22.19
CA THR A 709 -2.87 -18.51 22.92
C THR A 709 -2.97 -17.58 24.14
N LEU A 710 -3.67 -16.44 24.06
CA LEU A 710 -3.87 -15.55 25.22
C LEU A 710 -4.72 -16.22 26.32
N ARG A 711 -5.74 -16.98 25.93
CA ARG A 711 -6.60 -17.79 26.82
C ARG A 711 -5.84 -18.94 27.48
N GLU A 712 -4.90 -19.56 26.76
CA GLU A 712 -4.01 -20.60 27.27
C GLU A 712 -2.97 -20.03 28.23
N MET A 713 -2.37 -18.87 27.93
CA MET A 713 -1.49 -18.14 28.85
C MET A 713 -2.21 -17.79 30.16
N ALA A 714 -3.42 -17.23 30.09
CA ALA A 714 -4.24 -16.94 31.27
C ALA A 714 -4.55 -18.19 32.12
N LYS A 715 -4.69 -19.38 31.51
CA LYS A 715 -4.91 -20.64 32.22
C LYS A 715 -3.62 -21.23 32.80
N ASN A 716 -2.49 -21.05 32.12
CA ASN A 716 -1.18 -21.52 32.59
C ASN A 716 -0.60 -20.66 33.73
N GLU A 717 -0.84 -19.35 33.72
CA GLU A 717 -0.40 -18.43 34.79
C GLU A 717 -1.42 -18.34 35.94
N GLY A 718 -2.62 -18.95 35.77
CA GLY A 718 -3.67 -19.04 36.81
C GLY A 718 -4.58 -17.81 36.91
N GLU A 719 -4.43 -16.85 36.00
CA GLU A 719 -5.07 -15.53 36.04
C GLU A 719 -6.42 -15.48 35.30
N ILE A 720 -6.89 -16.61 34.74
CA ILE A 720 -8.14 -16.69 33.95
C ILE A 720 -9.38 -16.09 34.63
N ALA A 721 -9.43 -16.08 35.97
CA ALA A 721 -10.52 -15.49 36.74
C ALA A 721 -10.65 -13.96 36.54
N ASP A 722 -9.58 -13.25 36.18
CA ASP A 722 -9.62 -11.81 35.86
C ASP A 722 -10.38 -11.55 34.53
N PHE A 723 -10.48 -12.56 33.66
CA PHE A 723 -11.09 -12.47 32.33
C PHE A 723 -12.56 -12.91 32.30
N GLU A 724 -13.04 -13.68 33.28
CA GLU A 724 -14.39 -14.25 33.24
C GLU A 724 -15.50 -13.16 33.20
N PRO A 725 -16.61 -13.41 32.49
CA PRO A 725 -17.76 -12.51 32.46
C PRO A 725 -18.56 -12.56 33.77
N ASP A 726 -19.07 -11.40 34.20
CA ASP A 726 -19.95 -11.27 35.36
C ASP A 726 -21.27 -12.04 35.13
N LYS A 727 -21.47 -13.13 35.90
CA LYS A 727 -22.53 -14.15 35.71
C LYS A 727 -23.93 -13.69 36.15
N ASN A 728 -24.35 -12.56 35.61
CA ASN A 728 -25.64 -11.91 35.81
C ASN A 728 -26.77 -12.60 35.03
N ALA A 729 -28.04 -12.34 35.38
CA ALA A 729 -29.19 -12.92 34.67
C ALA A 729 -29.22 -12.63 33.14
N GLN A 730 -28.58 -11.54 32.69
CA GLN A 730 -28.40 -11.26 31.25
C GLN A 730 -27.39 -12.20 30.58
N TYR A 731 -26.33 -12.65 31.29
CA TYR A 731 -25.32 -13.56 30.75
C TYR A 731 -25.96 -14.85 30.25
N SER A 732 -26.85 -15.48 31.02
CA SER A 732 -27.55 -16.72 30.63
C SER A 732 -28.50 -16.57 29.42
N ILE A 733 -28.85 -15.34 29.02
CA ILE A 733 -29.61 -15.06 27.79
C ILE A 733 -28.62 -14.92 26.61
N MET A 734 -27.50 -14.23 26.84
CA MET A 734 -26.43 -14.04 25.88
C MET A 734 -25.70 -15.35 25.52
N GLU A 735 -25.41 -16.19 26.51
CA GLU A 735 -24.83 -17.53 26.36
C GLU A 735 -25.72 -18.43 25.47
N LYS A 736 -27.05 -18.41 25.68
CA LYS A 736 -28.02 -19.10 24.82
C LYS A 736 -28.08 -18.55 23.40
N LYS A 737 -27.70 -17.28 23.18
CA LYS A 737 -27.56 -16.68 21.84
C LYS A 737 -26.25 -17.15 21.19
N VAL A 738 -25.12 -17.15 21.90
CA VAL A 738 -23.82 -17.66 21.43
C VAL A 738 -23.90 -19.15 21.07
N MET A 739 -24.52 -19.97 21.91
CA MET A 739 -24.70 -21.41 21.67
C MET A 739 -25.50 -21.74 20.40
N ARG A 740 -26.29 -20.79 19.86
CA ARG A 740 -27.01 -20.93 18.57
C ARG A 740 -26.17 -20.58 17.33
N SER A 741 -24.99 -19.97 17.50
CA SER A 741 -24.07 -19.68 16.39
C SER A 741 -23.65 -20.95 15.64
N ARG A 742 -23.23 -20.84 14.38
CA ARG A 742 -22.53 -21.93 13.67
C ARG A 742 -21.04 -21.98 14.03
N ASN A 743 -20.45 -20.89 14.51
CA ASN A 743 -19.02 -20.81 14.84
C ASN A 743 -18.72 -21.59 16.14
N LYS A 744 -17.91 -22.65 16.06
CA LYS A 744 -17.46 -23.47 17.21
C LYS A 744 -16.52 -22.68 18.13
N GLN A 745 -15.51 -22.02 17.54
CA GLN A 745 -14.46 -21.26 18.22
C GLN A 745 -15.05 -20.15 19.12
N LEU A 746 -16.09 -19.46 18.66
CA LEU A 746 -16.79 -18.43 19.43
C LEU A 746 -17.47 -19.00 20.69
N LYS A 747 -18.02 -20.22 20.64
CA LYS A 747 -18.64 -20.87 21.80
C LYS A 747 -17.61 -21.32 22.84
N GLU A 748 -16.42 -21.71 22.38
CA GLU A 748 -15.32 -22.14 23.25
C GLU A 748 -14.59 -20.98 23.94
N MET A 749 -14.61 -19.78 23.35
CA MET A 749 -13.93 -18.59 23.91
C MET A 749 -14.82 -17.70 24.77
N PHE A 750 -16.13 -17.66 24.51
CA PHE A 750 -17.06 -16.78 25.23
C PHE A 750 -17.12 -17.00 26.76
N PRO A 751 -17.15 -18.24 27.29
CA PRO A 751 -17.18 -18.48 28.75
C PRO A 751 -15.92 -17.98 29.47
N ASP A 752 -14.78 -18.01 28.78
CA ASP A 752 -13.49 -17.51 29.25
C ASP A 752 -13.34 -15.98 29.09
N GLY A 753 -14.38 -15.28 28.60
CA GLY A 753 -14.38 -13.81 28.41
C GLY A 753 -13.67 -13.30 27.15
N PHE A 754 -13.24 -14.20 26.26
CA PHE A 754 -12.57 -13.89 24.99
C PHE A 754 -13.55 -13.87 23.81
N GLY A 755 -13.24 -13.09 22.77
CA GLY A 755 -13.98 -13.06 21.51
C GLY A 755 -13.10 -12.80 20.30
N ILE A 756 -13.63 -13.14 19.12
CA ILE A 756 -13.00 -12.89 17.81
C ILE A 756 -13.91 -12.07 16.90
N HIS A 757 -13.33 -11.21 16.04
CA HIS A 757 -14.07 -10.47 15.00
C HIS A 757 -13.23 -10.24 13.74
N HIS A 758 -13.66 -10.83 12.61
CA HIS A 758 -13.04 -10.62 11.31
C HIS A 758 -14.07 -10.68 10.18
N ALA A 759 -13.76 -10.09 9.02
CA ALA A 759 -14.69 -9.98 7.89
C ALA A 759 -15.24 -11.34 7.39
N GLY A 760 -14.45 -12.42 7.53
CA GLY A 760 -14.86 -13.80 7.19
C GLY A 760 -15.90 -14.43 8.13
N MET A 761 -16.23 -13.80 9.26
CA MET A 761 -17.36 -14.24 10.11
C MET A 761 -18.70 -13.78 9.51
N LEU A 762 -19.73 -14.62 9.68
CA LEU A 762 -21.10 -14.28 9.30
C LEU A 762 -21.55 -12.97 9.99
N ARG A 763 -22.32 -12.14 9.29
CA ARG A 763 -22.80 -10.84 9.81
C ARG A 763 -23.59 -11.01 11.13
N GLN A 764 -24.36 -12.09 11.25
CA GLN A 764 -25.12 -12.40 12.48
C GLN A 764 -24.21 -12.66 13.69
N ASP A 765 -23.06 -13.33 13.49
CA ASP A 765 -22.08 -13.60 14.54
C ASP A 765 -21.32 -12.32 14.92
N ARG A 766 -20.90 -11.51 13.93
CA ARG A 766 -20.25 -10.21 14.16
C ARG A 766 -21.11 -9.25 14.97
N ASN A 767 -22.36 -9.02 14.53
CA ASN A 767 -23.34 -8.21 15.27
C ASN A 767 -23.55 -8.73 16.72
N THR A 768 -23.42 -10.05 16.94
CA THR A 768 -23.53 -10.64 18.27
C THR A 768 -22.29 -10.38 19.12
N VAL A 769 -21.07 -10.55 18.58
CA VAL A 769 -19.81 -10.22 19.28
C VAL A 769 -19.75 -8.73 19.63
N GLU A 770 -20.17 -7.84 18.73
CA GLU A 770 -20.27 -6.40 18.97
C GLU A 770 -21.21 -6.07 20.13
N GLU A 771 -22.38 -6.71 20.20
CA GLU A 771 -23.34 -6.56 21.32
C GLU A 771 -22.76 -7.08 22.65
N LEU A 772 -22.04 -8.20 22.64
CA LEU A 772 -21.44 -8.80 23.84
C LEU A 772 -20.27 -7.97 24.39
N PHE A 773 -19.44 -7.41 23.51
CA PHE A 773 -18.36 -6.50 23.90
C PHE A 773 -18.92 -5.17 24.40
N SER A 774 -19.91 -4.59 23.72
CA SER A 774 -20.56 -3.34 24.14
C SER A 774 -21.20 -3.45 25.54
N LYS A 775 -21.71 -4.63 25.92
CA LYS A 775 -22.25 -4.90 27.26
C LYS A 775 -21.22 -5.32 28.32
N GLY A 776 -19.94 -5.43 27.98
CA GLY A 776 -18.88 -5.80 28.94
C GLY A 776 -18.73 -7.29 29.26
N PHE A 777 -19.42 -8.19 28.53
CA PHE A 777 -19.27 -9.64 28.68
C PHE A 777 -17.99 -10.18 28.04
N ILE A 778 -17.51 -9.56 26.96
CA ILE A 778 -16.19 -9.87 26.39
C ILE A 778 -15.20 -8.85 26.95
N LYS A 779 -14.20 -9.32 27.70
CA LYS A 779 -13.13 -8.48 28.26
C LYS A 779 -12.02 -8.25 27.21
N VAL A 780 -11.72 -9.27 26.40
CA VAL A 780 -10.68 -9.24 25.35
C VAL A 780 -11.26 -9.62 24.00
N LEU A 781 -11.21 -8.70 23.04
CA LEU A 781 -11.66 -8.92 21.66
C LEU A 781 -10.48 -8.90 20.68
N VAL A 782 -10.19 -10.04 20.05
CA VAL A 782 -9.15 -10.14 19.01
C VAL A 782 -9.77 -9.93 17.64
N CYS A 783 -9.27 -8.99 16.85
CA CYS A 783 -9.93 -8.57 15.61
C CYS A 783 -8.97 -8.13 14.49
N THR A 784 -9.49 -8.02 13.27
CA THR A 784 -8.77 -7.44 12.13
C THR A 784 -9.08 -5.95 11.95
N ALA A 785 -8.19 -5.19 11.30
CA ALA A 785 -8.32 -3.74 11.05
C ALA A 785 -9.70 -3.30 10.49
N THR A 786 -10.38 -4.19 9.77
CA THR A 786 -11.77 -4.03 9.31
C THR A 786 -12.77 -3.61 10.39
N LEU A 787 -12.55 -3.96 11.67
CA LEU A 787 -13.41 -3.50 12.77
C LEU A 787 -13.24 -1.99 13.03
N ALA A 788 -12.00 -1.48 12.97
CA ALA A 788 -11.71 -0.07 13.23
C ALA A 788 -12.39 0.86 12.23
N TRP A 789 -12.48 0.45 10.97
CA TRP A 789 -13.22 1.17 9.91
C TRP A 789 -14.73 0.92 9.93
N GLY A 790 -15.15 -0.31 10.22
CA GLY A 790 -16.52 -0.77 9.92
C GLY A 790 -17.57 -0.54 10.99
N VAL A 791 -17.20 -0.41 12.27
CA VAL A 791 -18.17 -0.36 13.39
C VAL A 791 -17.76 0.65 14.46
N ASN A 792 -18.72 1.39 15.00
CA ASN A 792 -18.50 2.35 16.07
C ASN A 792 -18.37 1.72 17.47
N LEU A 793 -17.41 0.81 17.65
CA LEU A 793 -17.17 0.06 18.89
C LEU A 793 -15.86 0.52 19.57
N PRO A 794 -15.90 1.32 20.65
CA PRO A 794 -14.72 1.73 21.41
C PRO A 794 -14.34 0.75 22.53
N ALA A 795 -13.06 0.69 22.89
CA ALA A 795 -12.50 -0.03 24.04
C ALA A 795 -11.63 0.92 24.88
N HIS A 796 -11.26 0.58 26.13
CA HIS A 796 -10.32 1.42 26.88
C HIS A 796 -8.92 1.36 26.25
N ALA A 797 -8.41 0.13 26.07
CA ALA A 797 -7.10 -0.14 25.50
C ALA A 797 -7.21 -0.85 24.15
N VAL A 798 -6.28 -0.53 23.26
CA VAL A 798 -6.18 -1.10 21.92
C VAL A 798 -4.73 -1.43 21.63
N ILE A 799 -4.46 -2.68 21.25
CA ILE A 799 -3.12 -3.23 21.05
C ILE A 799 -2.98 -3.71 19.61
N ILE A 800 -2.01 -3.20 18.86
CA ILE A 800 -1.62 -3.69 17.53
C ILE A 800 -0.50 -4.72 17.73
N LYS A 801 -0.78 -6.00 17.47
CA LYS A 801 0.14 -7.12 17.69
C LYS A 801 0.84 -7.49 16.38
N GLY A 802 2.12 -7.14 16.27
CA GLY A 802 2.89 -7.26 15.04
C GLY A 802 2.56 -6.10 14.08
N THR A 803 3.44 -5.85 13.11
CA THR A 803 3.34 -4.67 12.22
C THR A 803 3.52 -5.00 10.74
N GLU A 804 3.33 -6.27 10.36
CA GLU A 804 3.59 -6.77 9.02
C GLU A 804 2.34 -7.47 8.47
N LEU A 805 1.91 -7.05 7.28
CA LEU A 805 0.79 -7.57 6.49
C LEU A 805 1.36 -8.39 5.34
N TYR A 806 0.77 -9.53 4.97
CA TYR A 806 1.14 -10.20 3.72
C TYR A 806 0.36 -9.58 2.54
N ASP A 807 1.07 -8.89 1.64
CA ASP A 807 0.50 -8.35 0.42
C ASP A 807 0.53 -9.41 -0.68
N ALA A 808 -0.64 -9.97 -0.98
CA ALA A 808 -0.80 -11.01 -1.98
C ALA A 808 -0.50 -10.55 -3.42
N GLN A 809 -0.58 -9.25 -3.73
CA GLN A 809 -0.24 -8.70 -5.05
C GLN A 809 1.27 -8.50 -5.18
N LYS A 810 1.92 -7.97 -4.14
CA LYS A 810 3.38 -7.75 -4.09
C LYS A 810 4.18 -9.01 -3.69
N GLY A 811 3.51 -10.11 -3.36
CA GLY A 811 4.11 -11.39 -2.98
C GLY A 811 5.00 -11.33 -1.73
N SER A 812 4.82 -10.31 -0.89
CA SER A 812 5.79 -9.91 0.13
C SER A 812 5.12 -9.28 1.34
N PHE A 813 5.84 -9.20 2.46
CA PHE A 813 5.34 -8.57 3.68
C PHE A 813 5.54 -7.05 3.63
N VAL A 814 4.46 -6.31 3.87
CA VAL A 814 4.36 -4.84 3.83
C VAL A 814 3.99 -4.33 5.22
N ASP A 815 4.46 -3.15 5.61
CA ASP A 815 4.09 -2.49 6.87
C ASP A 815 2.60 -2.09 6.90
N ILE A 816 2.01 -1.97 8.11
CA ILE A 816 0.65 -1.44 8.27
C ILE A 816 0.62 0.03 7.84
N GLY A 817 -0.38 0.40 7.04
CA GLY A 817 -0.63 1.80 6.70
C GLY A 817 -0.88 2.69 7.93
N ILE A 818 -0.30 3.89 7.95
CA ILE A 818 -0.47 4.85 9.06
C ILE A 818 -1.94 5.20 9.34
N LEU A 819 -2.80 5.15 8.32
CA LEU A 819 -4.23 5.42 8.45
C LEU A 819 -4.95 4.32 9.24
N ASP A 820 -4.62 3.04 9.03
CA ASP A 820 -5.14 1.95 9.86
C ASP A 820 -4.71 2.12 11.31
N VAL A 821 -3.43 2.43 11.56
CA VAL A 821 -2.90 2.67 12.91
C VAL A 821 -3.67 3.81 13.60
N LEU A 822 -3.90 4.92 12.91
CA LEU A 822 -4.67 6.07 13.42
C LEU A 822 -6.16 5.73 13.66
N GLN A 823 -6.78 4.92 12.80
CA GLN A 823 -8.18 4.52 12.92
C GLN A 823 -8.37 3.50 14.05
N ILE A 824 -7.43 2.56 14.21
CA ILE A 824 -7.35 1.59 15.30
C ILE A 824 -7.14 2.32 16.64
N PHE A 825 -6.16 3.22 16.74
CA PHE A 825 -5.97 4.09 17.91
C PHE A 825 -7.19 4.99 18.16
N GLY A 826 -7.96 5.31 17.11
CA GLY A 826 -9.25 5.99 17.21
C GLY A 826 -10.29 5.28 18.07
N ARG A 827 -10.19 3.95 18.24
CA ARG A 827 -11.08 3.14 19.09
C ARG A 827 -10.68 3.09 20.57
N ALA A 828 -9.51 3.62 20.95
CA ALA A 828 -9.02 3.61 22.33
C ALA A 828 -9.58 4.77 23.18
N GLY A 829 -10.16 4.46 24.35
CA GLY A 829 -10.84 5.38 25.26
C GLY A 829 -12.32 5.55 24.93
N ARG A 830 -13.20 4.94 25.71
CA ARG A 830 -14.67 5.02 25.58
C ARG A 830 -15.17 6.37 26.12
N PRO A 831 -15.81 7.23 25.29
CA PRO A 831 -16.38 8.49 25.76
C PRO A 831 -17.35 8.27 26.93
N GLN A 832 -17.35 9.19 27.90
CA GLN A 832 -18.13 9.14 29.16
C GLN A 832 -17.67 8.10 30.20
N TYR A 833 -16.96 7.03 29.81
CA TYR A 833 -16.53 5.97 30.74
C TYR A 833 -15.04 6.06 31.13
N ASP A 834 -14.16 6.36 30.16
CA ASP A 834 -12.71 6.34 30.38
C ASP A 834 -12.13 7.76 30.45
N SER A 835 -11.23 8.00 31.40
CA SER A 835 -10.50 9.28 31.54
C SER A 835 -9.41 9.48 30.48
N SER A 836 -8.88 8.37 29.95
CA SER A 836 -7.83 8.32 28.93
C SER A 836 -7.92 6.99 28.19
N GLY A 837 -7.70 7.00 26.88
CA GLY A 837 -7.50 5.79 26.08
C GLY A 837 -6.04 5.38 26.05
N HIS A 838 -5.77 4.11 25.78
CA HIS A 838 -4.41 3.57 25.66
C HIS A 838 -4.23 2.84 24.33
N GLY A 839 -3.43 3.41 23.42
CA GLY A 839 -3.01 2.77 22.18
C GLY A 839 -1.63 2.15 22.36
N ILE A 840 -1.45 0.89 21.96
CA ILE A 840 -0.19 0.14 22.08
C ILE A 840 0.17 -0.45 20.70
N ILE A 841 1.41 -0.31 20.27
CA ILE A 841 1.98 -0.98 19.08
C ILE A 841 3.11 -1.90 19.53
N ILE A 842 3.09 -3.16 19.07
CA ILE A 842 4.15 -4.13 19.31
C ILE A 842 4.75 -4.54 17.96
N SER A 843 6.01 -4.17 17.71
CA SER A 843 6.70 -4.35 16.43
C SER A 843 8.06 -5.06 16.58
N LYS A 844 8.70 -5.39 15.47
CA LYS A 844 10.16 -5.60 15.44
C LYS A 844 10.87 -4.30 15.84
N TYR A 845 12.01 -4.39 16.51
CA TYR A 845 12.81 -3.22 16.93
C TYR A 845 13.16 -2.29 15.75
N ASP A 846 13.50 -2.82 14.58
CA ASP A 846 13.89 -2.03 13.40
C ASP A 846 12.73 -1.16 12.85
N LYS A 847 11.48 -1.55 13.13
CA LYS A 847 10.27 -0.79 12.74
C LYS A 847 9.85 0.23 13.81
N LEU A 848 10.40 0.17 15.03
CA LEU A 848 10.04 1.07 16.15
C LEU A 848 10.26 2.54 15.76
N SER A 849 11.40 2.85 15.16
CA SER A 849 11.73 4.19 14.66
C SER A 849 10.80 4.64 13.54
N HIS A 850 10.40 3.73 12.65
CA HIS A 850 9.48 4.01 11.54
C HIS A 850 8.09 4.44 12.06
N TYR A 851 7.41 3.62 12.87
CA TYR A 851 6.07 3.97 13.38
C TYR A 851 6.08 5.20 14.29
N LEU A 852 7.16 5.43 15.05
CA LEU A 852 7.35 6.69 15.78
C LEU A 852 7.49 7.89 14.84
N GLN A 853 8.25 7.78 13.74
CA GLN A 853 8.35 8.84 12.74
C GLN A 853 7.01 9.10 12.05
N LEU A 854 6.28 8.06 11.61
CA LEU A 854 4.97 8.21 10.96
C LEU A 854 3.97 8.99 11.84
N LEU A 855 3.90 8.69 13.14
CA LEU A 855 2.98 9.35 14.09
C LEU A 855 3.48 10.71 14.62
N THR A 856 4.78 11.00 14.61
CA THR A 856 5.33 12.29 15.09
C THR A 856 5.60 13.31 14.00
N GLN A 857 6.01 12.86 12.81
CA GLN A 857 6.35 13.71 11.66
C GLN A 857 5.18 13.91 10.69
N GLN A 858 4.08 13.17 10.87
CA GLN A 858 2.84 13.23 10.08
C GLN A 858 3.10 13.12 8.56
N THR A 859 3.26 11.89 8.04
CA THR A 859 3.53 11.69 6.60
C THR A 859 2.41 12.23 5.70
N PRO A 860 2.72 13.07 4.69
CA PRO A 860 1.73 13.69 3.82
C PRO A 860 0.91 12.66 3.05
N ILE A 861 -0.37 12.94 2.86
CA ILE A 861 -1.25 12.13 1.99
C ILE A 861 -0.89 12.41 0.54
N GLU A 862 -0.48 11.37 -0.18
CA GLU A 862 -0.22 11.38 -1.63
C GLU A 862 -1.36 10.71 -2.39
N SER A 863 -1.47 11.00 -3.69
CA SER A 863 -2.51 10.54 -4.61
C SER A 863 -2.15 9.21 -5.28
N GLN A 864 -3.09 8.28 -5.34
CA GLN A 864 -2.99 7.03 -6.13
C GLN A 864 -3.59 7.14 -7.56
N PHE A 865 -4.04 8.33 -7.98
CA PHE A 865 -4.85 8.51 -9.20
C PHE A 865 -4.14 8.11 -10.51
N VAL A 866 -2.80 8.11 -10.52
CA VAL A 866 -1.98 7.67 -11.66
C VAL A 866 -2.36 6.26 -12.13
N ASN A 867 -2.66 5.36 -11.20
CA ASN A 867 -2.96 3.96 -11.49
C ASN A 867 -4.31 3.82 -12.24
N SER A 868 -5.33 4.57 -11.83
CA SER A 868 -6.70 4.54 -12.38
C SER A 868 -6.97 5.61 -13.45
N LEU A 869 -5.95 6.37 -13.87
CA LEU A 869 -6.07 7.48 -14.83
C LEU A 869 -6.74 7.04 -16.14
N THR A 870 -6.41 5.85 -16.63
CA THR A 870 -6.89 5.32 -17.91
C THR A 870 -8.40 5.07 -17.89
N ASP A 871 -8.92 4.43 -16.84
CA ASP A 871 -10.35 4.12 -16.67
C ASP A 871 -11.18 5.36 -16.36
N ASN A 872 -10.63 6.28 -15.57
CA ASN A 872 -11.28 7.55 -15.27
C ASN A 872 -11.33 8.49 -16.49
N LEU A 873 -10.28 8.50 -17.33
CA LEU A 873 -10.31 9.20 -18.63
C LEU A 873 -11.37 8.61 -19.56
N ASN A 874 -11.47 7.27 -19.66
CA ASN A 874 -12.53 6.62 -20.42
C ASN A 874 -13.92 6.98 -19.91
N ALA A 875 -14.11 7.13 -18.60
CA ALA A 875 -15.40 7.51 -18.02
C ALA A 875 -15.82 8.93 -18.42
N GLU A 876 -14.92 9.91 -18.35
CA GLU A 876 -15.21 11.29 -18.76
C GLU A 876 -15.42 11.43 -20.29
N VAL A 877 -14.66 10.68 -21.10
CA VAL A 877 -14.88 10.62 -22.56
C VAL A 877 -16.21 9.94 -22.89
N SER A 878 -16.58 8.88 -22.16
CA SER A 878 -17.87 8.18 -22.30
C SER A 878 -19.07 9.06 -21.91
N LEU A 879 -18.90 9.90 -20.89
CA LEU A 879 -19.88 10.92 -20.48
C LEU A 879 -19.99 12.09 -21.46
N GLY A 880 -18.99 12.28 -22.33
CA GLY A 880 -18.89 13.46 -23.20
C GLY A 880 -18.51 14.74 -22.44
N THR A 881 -18.00 14.64 -21.21
CA THR A 881 -17.40 15.78 -20.50
C THR A 881 -16.01 16.09 -21.07
N VAL A 882 -15.27 15.09 -21.54
CA VAL A 882 -13.99 15.26 -22.24
C VAL A 882 -14.15 14.85 -23.70
N THR A 883 -13.89 15.78 -24.62
CA THR A 883 -13.92 15.55 -26.08
C THR A 883 -12.57 15.80 -26.75
N THR A 884 -11.63 16.46 -26.08
CA THR A 884 -10.28 16.77 -26.56
C THR A 884 -9.22 16.54 -25.47
N VAL A 885 -7.95 16.40 -25.87
CA VAL A 885 -6.80 16.34 -24.94
C VAL A 885 -6.73 17.58 -24.05
N ASP A 886 -7.03 18.77 -24.58
CA ASP A 886 -6.95 20.02 -23.82
C ASP A 886 -8.04 20.08 -22.74
N GLU A 887 -9.25 19.59 -23.03
CA GLU A 887 -10.28 19.39 -22.00
C GLU A 887 -9.91 18.35 -20.96
N ALA A 888 -9.14 17.32 -21.35
CA ALA A 888 -8.63 16.31 -20.42
C ALA A 888 -7.53 16.86 -19.50
N VAL A 889 -6.64 17.73 -20.00
CA VAL A 889 -5.65 18.46 -19.20
C VAL A 889 -6.34 19.46 -18.26
N LYS A 890 -7.40 20.13 -18.72
CA LYS A 890 -8.26 20.94 -17.84
C LYS A 890 -8.95 20.09 -16.78
N TRP A 891 -9.50 18.92 -17.12
CA TRP A 891 -10.07 17.97 -16.15
C TRP A 891 -9.05 17.50 -15.11
N LEU A 892 -7.81 17.18 -15.53
CA LEU A 892 -6.72 16.89 -14.60
C LEU A 892 -6.38 18.05 -13.66
N SER A 893 -6.78 19.29 -13.95
CA SER A 893 -6.52 20.44 -13.07
C SER A 893 -7.39 20.44 -11.80
N TYR A 894 -8.46 19.63 -11.72
CA TYR A 894 -9.31 19.51 -10.54
C TYR A 894 -8.98 18.29 -9.65
N THR A 895 -7.98 17.48 -10.02
CA THR A 895 -7.59 16.30 -9.22
C THR A 895 -6.66 16.68 -8.06
N TYR A 896 -6.63 15.85 -7.01
CA TYR A 896 -5.69 16.02 -5.91
C TYR A 896 -4.26 15.63 -6.35
N MET A 897 -4.14 14.67 -7.27
CA MET A 897 -2.92 14.35 -7.99
C MET A 897 -2.22 15.61 -8.52
N TYR A 898 -2.94 16.49 -9.23
CA TYR A 898 -2.39 17.75 -9.76
C TYR A 898 -1.86 18.69 -8.66
N VAL A 899 -2.61 18.84 -7.56
CA VAL A 899 -2.18 19.64 -6.40
C VAL A 899 -0.89 19.07 -5.80
N ARG A 900 -0.79 17.73 -5.69
CA ARG A 900 0.37 17.05 -5.11
C ARG A 900 1.59 17.04 -6.03
N MET A 901 1.44 16.79 -7.34
CA MET A 901 2.53 16.89 -8.33
C MET A 901 3.21 18.25 -8.30
N ARG A 902 2.45 19.34 -8.16
CA ARG A 902 3.01 20.70 -8.07
C ARG A 902 3.72 20.98 -6.74
N ILE A 903 3.37 20.29 -5.67
CA ILE A 903 3.96 20.51 -4.33
C ILE A 903 5.17 19.58 -4.11
N ASN A 904 5.04 18.30 -4.39
CA ASN A 904 6.03 17.25 -4.18
C ASN A 904 6.34 16.48 -5.49
N PRO A 905 6.98 17.12 -6.49
CA PRO A 905 7.11 16.57 -7.84
C PRO A 905 7.85 15.22 -7.91
N LEU A 906 8.86 15.01 -7.06
CA LEU A 906 9.70 13.81 -7.06
C LEU A 906 8.90 12.51 -6.85
N VAL A 907 7.83 12.54 -6.04
CA VAL A 907 6.99 11.36 -5.77
C VAL A 907 6.23 10.90 -7.03
N TYR A 908 5.97 11.84 -7.95
CA TYR A 908 5.28 11.59 -9.22
C TYR A 908 6.27 11.44 -10.39
N GLY A 909 7.56 11.22 -10.10
CA GLY A 909 8.62 11.05 -11.10
C GLY A 909 9.07 12.32 -11.82
N ILE A 910 8.65 13.51 -11.35
CA ILE A 910 8.93 14.80 -11.99
C ILE A 910 10.18 15.42 -11.38
N ASN A 911 11.14 15.83 -12.21
CA ASN A 911 12.36 16.48 -11.74
C ASN A 911 12.09 17.95 -11.35
N TYR A 912 12.87 18.48 -10.40
CA TYR A 912 12.74 19.91 -10.02
C TYR A 912 12.96 20.87 -11.20
N ARG A 913 13.86 20.54 -12.13
CA ARG A 913 14.08 21.31 -13.37
C ARG A 913 12.83 21.38 -14.25
N GLU A 914 12.16 20.24 -14.46
CA GLU A 914 10.92 20.17 -15.25
C GLU A 914 9.80 21.02 -14.62
N LYS A 915 9.75 21.11 -13.29
CA LYS A 915 8.81 21.99 -12.57
C LYS A 915 9.21 23.48 -12.63
N GLU A 916 10.51 23.79 -12.75
CA GLU A 916 10.99 25.17 -12.95
C GLU A 916 10.72 25.63 -14.40
N GLU A 917 10.82 24.74 -15.37
CA GLU A 917 10.45 24.97 -16.78
C GLU A 917 8.93 25.00 -17.01
N ASP A 918 8.15 24.16 -16.32
CA ASP A 918 6.69 24.08 -16.40
C ASP A 918 6.02 24.15 -15.00
N PRO A 919 5.85 25.35 -14.42
CA PRO A 919 5.27 25.54 -13.08
C PRO A 919 3.78 25.16 -12.94
N LEU A 920 3.11 24.89 -14.07
CA LEU A 920 1.72 24.43 -14.15
C LEU A 920 1.61 22.95 -14.57
N LEU A 921 2.72 22.27 -14.88
CA LEU A 921 2.78 20.89 -15.37
C LEU A 921 1.83 20.63 -16.56
N GLU A 922 1.65 21.62 -17.43
CA GLU A 922 0.80 21.51 -18.63
C GLU A 922 1.31 20.50 -19.63
N LYS A 923 2.62 20.55 -19.97
CA LYS A 923 3.25 19.59 -20.88
C LYS A 923 3.20 18.17 -20.31
N HIS A 924 3.57 18.02 -19.04
CA HIS A 924 3.58 16.71 -18.38
C HIS A 924 2.16 16.10 -18.30
N ARG A 925 1.12 16.89 -18.01
CA ARG A 925 -0.27 16.41 -18.03
C ARG A 925 -0.75 16.05 -19.43
N LEU A 926 -0.36 16.82 -20.45
CA LEU A 926 -0.64 16.51 -21.85
C LEU A 926 -0.01 15.17 -22.27
N ASP A 927 1.23 14.92 -21.87
CA ASP A 927 1.92 13.65 -22.14
C ASP A 927 1.25 12.46 -21.42
N LEU A 928 0.87 12.60 -20.14
CA LEU A 928 0.09 11.60 -19.40
C LEU A 928 -1.24 11.26 -20.11
N ILE A 929 -2.01 12.28 -20.52
CA ILE A 929 -3.27 12.07 -21.25
C ILE A 929 -3.02 11.35 -22.58
N LYS A 930 -2.00 11.75 -23.36
CA LYS A 930 -1.70 11.10 -24.64
C LYS A 930 -1.29 9.64 -24.45
N ILE A 931 -0.56 9.31 -23.39
CA ILE A 931 -0.21 7.92 -23.05
C ILE A 931 -1.47 7.09 -22.71
N SER A 932 -2.39 7.60 -21.88
CA SER A 932 -3.64 6.89 -21.58
C SER A 932 -4.60 6.83 -22.77
N ALA A 933 -4.68 7.88 -23.61
CA ALA A 933 -5.51 7.88 -24.82
C ALA A 933 -5.04 6.83 -25.84
N ARG A 934 -3.71 6.69 -26.04
CA ARG A 934 -3.11 5.63 -26.87
C ARG A 934 -3.45 4.22 -26.38
N LYS A 935 -3.42 3.99 -25.05
CA LYS A 935 -3.86 2.71 -24.46
C LYS A 935 -5.34 2.45 -24.77
N LEU A 936 -6.21 3.43 -24.54
CA LEU A 936 -7.66 3.29 -24.76
C LEU A 936 -8.05 3.07 -26.23
N ASP A 937 -7.36 3.69 -27.21
CA ASP A 937 -7.62 3.42 -28.64
C ASP A 937 -7.11 2.04 -29.07
N LYS A 938 -5.95 1.58 -28.55
CA LYS A 938 -5.47 0.19 -28.75
C LYS A 938 -6.50 -0.84 -28.27
N ALA A 939 -7.13 -0.60 -27.12
CA ALA A 939 -8.23 -1.43 -26.59
C ALA A 939 -9.61 -1.13 -27.20
N LYS A 940 -9.70 -0.22 -28.18
CA LYS A 940 -10.91 0.19 -28.91
C LYS A 940 -12.00 0.82 -28.02
N MET A 941 -11.64 1.31 -26.84
CA MET A 941 -12.55 1.94 -25.87
C MET A 941 -12.86 3.40 -26.24
N ILE A 942 -11.88 4.11 -26.82
CA ILE A 942 -12.07 5.40 -27.48
C ILE A 942 -11.57 5.32 -28.93
N ARG A 943 -11.76 6.38 -29.71
CA ARG A 943 -10.93 6.71 -30.88
C ARG A 943 -10.17 8.00 -30.63
N PHE A 944 -8.86 7.98 -30.85
CA PHE A 944 -7.97 9.12 -30.64
C PHE A 944 -7.34 9.53 -31.97
N ASP A 945 -7.60 10.76 -32.42
CA ASP A 945 -6.92 11.36 -33.59
C ASP A 945 -5.76 12.23 -33.10
N GLU A 946 -4.52 11.74 -33.18
CA GLU A 946 -3.33 12.46 -32.72
C GLU A 946 -3.10 13.79 -33.45
N ARG A 947 -3.63 13.94 -34.68
CA ARG A 947 -3.45 15.15 -35.50
C ARG A 947 -4.40 16.27 -35.06
N THR A 948 -5.56 15.94 -34.49
CA THR A 948 -6.56 16.93 -34.05
C THR A 948 -6.78 16.95 -32.53
N ASN A 949 -6.14 16.02 -31.80
CA ASN A 949 -6.29 15.80 -30.36
C ASN A 949 -7.74 15.50 -29.90
N PHE A 950 -8.65 15.07 -30.80
CA PHE A 950 -10.01 14.67 -30.44
C PHE A 950 -10.09 13.25 -29.88
N LEU A 951 -10.98 13.07 -28.91
CA LEU A 951 -11.24 11.84 -28.17
C LEU A 951 -12.72 11.46 -28.35
N TYR A 952 -13.01 10.49 -29.21
CA TYR A 952 -14.38 10.03 -29.48
C TYR A 952 -14.70 8.77 -28.66
N PRO A 953 -15.79 8.74 -27.86
CA PRO A 953 -16.19 7.53 -27.13
C PRO A 953 -16.69 6.43 -28.07
N THR A 954 -16.22 5.19 -27.91
CA THR A 954 -16.86 4.03 -28.54
C THR A 954 -17.96 3.45 -27.64
N ASN A 955 -18.82 2.62 -28.21
CA ASN A 955 -19.82 1.90 -27.41
C ASN A 955 -19.17 0.90 -26.43
N LEU A 956 -17.97 0.38 -26.73
CA LEU A 956 -17.20 -0.46 -25.81
C LEU A 956 -16.71 0.34 -24.59
N GLY A 957 -16.13 1.53 -24.80
CA GLY A 957 -15.71 2.42 -23.70
C GLY A 957 -16.87 2.87 -22.83
N ARG A 958 -18.01 3.23 -23.45
CA ARG A 958 -19.27 3.52 -22.74
C ARG A 958 -19.75 2.35 -21.90
N THR A 959 -19.70 1.14 -22.44
CA THR A 959 -20.13 -0.06 -21.71
C THR A 959 -19.21 -0.34 -20.52
N ALA A 960 -17.89 -0.24 -20.71
CA ALA A 960 -16.91 -0.36 -19.61
C ALA A 960 -17.15 0.69 -18.49
N SER A 961 -17.40 1.95 -18.87
CA SER A 961 -17.76 3.03 -17.91
C SER A 961 -19.07 2.74 -17.18
N ASN A 962 -20.11 2.32 -17.91
CA ASN A 962 -21.43 2.01 -17.37
C ASN A 962 -21.43 0.82 -16.39
N TYR A 963 -20.63 -0.21 -16.63
CA TYR A 963 -20.58 -1.37 -15.73
C TYR A 963 -19.45 -1.31 -14.70
N TYR A 964 -18.53 -0.34 -14.82
CA TYR A 964 -17.34 -0.23 -13.97
C TYR A 964 -16.44 -1.46 -14.13
N ILE A 965 -15.96 -1.65 -15.35
CA ILE A 965 -15.05 -2.72 -15.76
C ILE A 965 -13.72 -2.09 -16.17
N ASP A 966 -12.64 -2.67 -15.67
CA ASP A 966 -11.29 -2.14 -15.80
C ASP A 966 -10.72 -2.38 -17.21
N PHE A 967 -9.89 -1.46 -17.69
CA PHE A 967 -9.19 -1.50 -18.97
C PHE A 967 -8.57 -2.87 -19.32
N PRO A 968 -7.84 -3.56 -18.41
CA PRO A 968 -7.26 -4.87 -18.72
C PRO A 968 -8.31 -5.95 -19.00
N THR A 969 -9.46 -5.91 -18.32
CA THR A 969 -10.59 -6.82 -18.60
C THR A 969 -11.16 -6.57 -20.00
N ILE A 970 -11.14 -5.33 -20.48
CA ILE A 970 -11.54 -5.02 -21.86
C ILE A 970 -10.51 -5.51 -22.88
N GLU A 971 -9.20 -5.54 -22.57
CA GLU A 971 -8.21 -6.22 -23.42
C GLU A 971 -8.48 -7.74 -23.48
N VAL A 972 -8.73 -8.40 -22.34
CA VAL A 972 -9.10 -9.84 -22.27
C VAL A 972 -10.38 -10.15 -23.06
N ILE A 973 -11.41 -9.31 -22.96
CA ILE A 973 -12.65 -9.46 -23.73
C ILE A 973 -12.38 -9.28 -25.23
N ASN A 974 -11.57 -8.30 -25.64
CA ASN A 974 -11.19 -8.10 -27.04
C ASN A 974 -10.44 -9.30 -27.66
N GLU A 975 -9.74 -10.09 -26.84
CA GLU A 975 -8.98 -11.27 -27.29
C GLU A 975 -9.86 -12.54 -27.36
N PHE A 976 -10.61 -12.85 -26.29
CA PHE A 976 -11.27 -14.15 -26.15
C PHE A 976 -12.74 -14.19 -26.56
N PHE A 977 -13.42 -13.03 -26.67
CA PHE A 977 -14.88 -12.98 -26.87
C PHE A 977 -15.29 -13.08 -28.35
N LYS A 978 -16.22 -13.99 -28.66
CA LYS A 978 -16.60 -14.35 -30.04
C LYS A 978 -18.12 -14.22 -30.28
N PRO A 979 -18.58 -14.09 -31.54
CA PRO A 979 -20.02 -13.99 -31.87
C PRO A 979 -20.86 -15.20 -31.46
N VAL A 980 -20.24 -16.37 -31.32
CA VAL A 980 -20.85 -17.62 -30.80
C VAL A 980 -19.83 -18.29 -29.87
N MET A 981 -20.25 -18.61 -28.66
CA MET A 981 -19.51 -19.34 -27.62
C MET A 981 -20.52 -20.04 -26.70
N ASP A 982 -20.18 -21.21 -26.17
CA ASP A 982 -21.04 -21.95 -25.23
C ASP A 982 -20.84 -21.51 -23.77
N VAL A 983 -21.75 -21.92 -22.87
CA VAL A 983 -21.84 -21.39 -21.49
C VAL A 983 -20.54 -21.58 -20.69
N GLY A 984 -19.91 -22.76 -20.77
CA GLY A 984 -18.60 -23.00 -20.13
C GLY A 984 -17.46 -22.17 -20.71
N GLU A 985 -17.56 -21.74 -21.98
CA GLU A 985 -16.59 -20.81 -22.57
C GLU A 985 -16.84 -19.36 -22.11
N ILE A 986 -18.10 -18.95 -21.99
CA ILE A 986 -18.48 -17.65 -21.42
C ILE A 986 -17.99 -17.56 -19.97
N PHE A 987 -18.21 -18.59 -19.15
CA PHE A 987 -17.63 -18.66 -17.81
C PHE A 987 -16.10 -18.62 -17.83
N SER A 988 -15.44 -19.27 -18.81
CA SER A 988 -13.99 -19.19 -18.97
C SER A 988 -13.48 -17.80 -19.38
N VAL A 989 -14.26 -16.97 -20.09
CA VAL A 989 -13.93 -15.56 -20.37
C VAL A 989 -14.14 -14.72 -19.11
N VAL A 990 -15.29 -14.85 -18.44
CA VAL A 990 -15.60 -14.11 -17.21
C VAL A 990 -14.54 -14.39 -16.14
N SER A 991 -14.13 -15.65 -15.96
CA SER A 991 -13.17 -16.05 -14.91
C SER A 991 -11.73 -15.57 -15.16
N LYS A 992 -11.43 -15.03 -16.36
CA LYS A 992 -10.15 -14.38 -16.68
C LYS A 992 -10.16 -12.86 -16.47
N ALA A 993 -11.27 -12.27 -16.00
CA ALA A 993 -11.36 -10.83 -15.78
C ALA A 993 -10.42 -10.36 -14.65
N HIS A 994 -9.82 -9.18 -14.83
CA HIS A 994 -8.83 -8.60 -13.92
C HIS A 994 -9.38 -8.34 -12.51
N GLU A 995 -10.69 -8.10 -12.42
CA GLU A 995 -11.46 -8.07 -11.16
C GLU A 995 -11.18 -9.25 -10.21
N PHE A 996 -10.76 -10.40 -10.75
CA PHE A 996 -10.54 -11.63 -9.99
C PHE A 996 -9.08 -11.86 -9.57
N ASN A 997 -8.11 -11.01 -9.95
CA ASN A 997 -6.70 -11.12 -9.55
C ASN A 997 -6.44 -11.05 -8.03
N GLN A 998 -7.44 -10.70 -7.21
CA GLN A 998 -7.37 -10.76 -5.75
C GLN A 998 -7.67 -12.15 -5.16
N ILE A 999 -8.24 -13.06 -5.96
CA ILE A 999 -8.60 -14.42 -5.54
C ILE A 999 -7.42 -15.35 -5.83
N LYS A 1000 -6.85 -15.91 -4.76
CA LYS A 1000 -5.84 -16.97 -4.85
C LYS A 1000 -6.44 -18.32 -4.48
N VAL A 1001 -5.91 -19.38 -5.07
CA VAL A 1001 -6.15 -20.76 -4.62
C VAL A 1001 -5.39 -20.97 -3.30
N ARG A 1002 -5.99 -21.70 -2.36
CA ARG A 1002 -5.38 -22.03 -1.07
C ARG A 1002 -5.39 -23.54 -0.91
N GLU A 1003 -4.27 -24.11 -0.46
CA GLU A 1003 -4.08 -25.57 -0.37
C GLU A 1003 -5.13 -26.27 0.53
N ASP A 1004 -5.67 -25.57 1.54
CA ASP A 1004 -6.73 -26.04 2.44
C ASP A 1004 -8.13 -26.03 1.81
N GLU A 1005 -8.29 -25.39 0.65
CA GLU A 1005 -9.55 -25.27 -0.08
C GLU A 1005 -9.64 -26.22 -1.28
N VAL A 1006 -8.52 -26.81 -1.73
CA VAL A 1006 -8.46 -27.61 -2.96
C VAL A 1006 -9.40 -28.82 -2.90
N ILE A 1007 -9.49 -29.50 -1.75
CA ILE A 1007 -10.35 -30.69 -1.57
C ILE A 1007 -11.83 -30.33 -1.75
N GLU A 1008 -12.30 -29.26 -1.09
CA GLU A 1008 -13.68 -28.75 -1.20
C GLU A 1008 -13.97 -28.24 -2.64
N LEU A 1009 -12.96 -27.67 -3.31
CA LEU A 1009 -13.07 -27.29 -4.73
C LEU A 1009 -13.12 -28.50 -5.68
N GLU A 1010 -12.44 -29.61 -5.37
CA GLU A 1010 -12.54 -30.87 -6.13
C GLU A 1010 -13.90 -31.54 -5.94
N GLU A 1011 -14.44 -31.55 -4.72
CA GLU A 1011 -15.80 -32.03 -4.43
C GLU A 1011 -16.84 -31.22 -5.22
N HIS A 1012 -16.80 -29.89 -5.15
CA HIS A 1012 -17.73 -29.04 -5.92
C HIS A 1012 -17.47 -29.02 -7.44
N LEU A 1013 -16.26 -29.29 -7.91
CA LEU A 1013 -15.97 -29.49 -9.34
C LEU A 1013 -16.70 -30.73 -9.87
N ASN A 1014 -16.78 -31.80 -9.09
CA ASN A 1014 -17.44 -33.05 -9.48
C ASN A 1014 -18.96 -33.03 -9.25
N GLU A 1015 -19.44 -32.43 -8.15
CA GLU A 1015 -20.87 -32.45 -7.79
C GLU A 1015 -21.68 -31.23 -8.25
N SER A 1016 -21.08 -30.03 -8.27
CA SER A 1016 -21.81 -28.76 -8.34
C SER A 1016 -21.66 -28.00 -9.66
N CYS A 1017 -20.64 -28.32 -10.46
CA CYS A 1017 -20.36 -27.69 -11.75
C CYS A 1017 -21.09 -28.43 -12.90
N VAL A 1018 -21.92 -27.69 -13.65
CA VAL A 1018 -22.71 -28.27 -14.76
C VAL A 1018 -21.99 -28.15 -16.11
N THR A 1019 -21.00 -27.25 -16.22
CA THR A 1019 -20.25 -26.98 -17.44
C THR A 1019 -18.74 -27.16 -17.21
N PRO A 1020 -17.97 -27.66 -18.18
CA PRO A 1020 -16.58 -28.04 -17.99
C PRO A 1020 -15.70 -26.83 -17.62
N VAL A 1021 -15.06 -26.92 -16.45
CA VAL A 1021 -14.15 -25.88 -15.95
C VAL A 1021 -12.81 -25.96 -16.67
N LYS A 1022 -12.60 -25.06 -17.64
CA LYS A 1022 -11.27 -24.79 -18.19
C LYS A 1022 -10.42 -24.16 -17.07
N GLY A 1023 -9.47 -24.92 -16.51
CA GLY A 1023 -8.53 -24.45 -15.48
C GLY A 1023 -8.29 -25.40 -14.30
N GLY A 1024 -9.15 -26.39 -14.07
CA GLY A 1024 -9.05 -27.27 -12.90
C GLY A 1024 -9.24 -26.52 -11.56
N THR A 1025 -8.72 -27.08 -10.48
CA THR A 1025 -8.78 -26.52 -9.12
C THR A 1025 -7.56 -25.67 -8.76
N ASP A 1026 -6.38 -25.97 -9.32
CA ASP A 1026 -5.11 -25.31 -9.02
C ASP A 1026 -4.99 -23.85 -9.52
N THR A 1027 -5.77 -23.46 -10.54
CA THR A 1027 -5.66 -22.14 -11.16
C THR A 1027 -6.66 -21.14 -10.60
N GLU A 1028 -6.26 -19.87 -10.49
CA GLU A 1028 -7.09 -18.78 -9.97
C GLU A 1028 -8.40 -18.65 -10.78
N TYR A 1029 -8.33 -18.69 -12.12
CA TYR A 1029 -9.50 -18.66 -12.99
C TYR A 1029 -10.32 -19.97 -12.97
N GLY A 1030 -9.70 -21.11 -12.65
CA GLY A 1030 -10.38 -22.38 -12.40
C GLY A 1030 -11.26 -22.31 -11.14
N LYS A 1031 -10.67 -21.89 -10.01
CA LYS A 1031 -11.39 -21.61 -8.75
C LYS A 1031 -12.54 -20.61 -8.94
N VAL A 1032 -12.33 -19.52 -9.68
CA VAL A 1032 -13.40 -18.54 -9.96
C VAL A 1032 -14.58 -19.18 -10.72
N ASN A 1033 -14.30 -20.03 -11.71
CA ASN A 1033 -15.31 -20.73 -12.49
C ASN A 1033 -16.10 -21.74 -11.62
N ILE A 1034 -15.40 -22.54 -10.80
CA ILE A 1034 -16.03 -23.46 -9.82
C ILE A 1034 -16.96 -22.69 -8.89
N LEU A 1035 -16.48 -21.62 -8.25
CA LEU A 1035 -17.27 -20.83 -7.30
C LEU A 1035 -18.47 -20.14 -7.97
N LEU A 1036 -18.34 -19.69 -9.22
CA LEU A 1036 -19.46 -19.10 -9.97
C LEU A 1036 -20.54 -20.13 -10.31
N GLN A 1037 -20.17 -21.36 -10.67
CA GLN A 1037 -21.15 -22.43 -10.92
C GLN A 1037 -21.79 -22.95 -9.62
N THR A 1038 -20.99 -23.16 -8.58
CA THR A 1038 -21.41 -23.54 -7.21
C THR A 1038 -22.44 -22.55 -6.66
N TYR A 1039 -22.21 -21.25 -6.86
CA TYR A 1039 -23.12 -20.16 -6.49
C TYR A 1039 -24.48 -20.25 -7.21
N VAL A 1040 -24.50 -20.54 -8.50
CA VAL A 1040 -25.75 -20.70 -9.27
C VAL A 1040 -26.49 -21.97 -8.84
N SER A 1041 -25.76 -23.08 -8.66
CA SER A 1041 -26.30 -24.37 -8.21
C SER A 1041 -26.78 -24.39 -6.75
N LYS A 1042 -26.59 -23.29 -5.99
CA LYS A 1042 -26.96 -23.16 -4.56
C LYS A 1042 -26.36 -24.26 -3.66
N ALA A 1043 -25.20 -24.82 -4.02
CA ALA A 1043 -24.49 -25.78 -3.19
C ALA A 1043 -24.00 -25.12 -1.89
N GLN A 1044 -23.89 -25.89 -0.81
CA GLN A 1044 -23.41 -25.41 0.49
C GLN A 1044 -21.91 -25.69 0.61
N LEU A 1045 -21.11 -24.63 0.58
CA LEU A 1045 -19.71 -24.63 1.00
C LEU A 1045 -19.61 -24.77 2.52
N GLU A 1046 -18.62 -25.51 3.01
CA GLU A 1046 -18.27 -25.58 4.43
C GLU A 1046 -17.28 -24.47 4.81
N SER A 1047 -16.33 -24.12 3.93
CA SER A 1047 -15.30 -23.14 4.26
C SER A 1047 -15.77 -21.69 4.16
N PHE A 1048 -15.62 -20.96 5.28
CA PHE A 1048 -15.93 -19.53 5.38
C PHE A 1048 -15.10 -18.65 4.43
N SER A 1049 -13.92 -19.08 4.00
CA SER A 1049 -13.13 -18.36 2.99
C SER A 1049 -13.66 -18.57 1.59
N LEU A 1050 -14.07 -19.79 1.21
CA LEU A 1050 -14.75 -20.02 -0.07
C LEU A 1050 -16.13 -19.34 -0.13
N ILE A 1051 -16.90 -19.31 0.96
CA ILE A 1051 -18.16 -18.52 1.04
C ILE A 1051 -17.89 -17.01 0.79
N SER A 1052 -16.80 -16.49 1.36
CA SER A 1052 -16.36 -15.10 1.17
C SER A 1052 -15.96 -14.83 -0.28
N ASP A 1053 -15.14 -15.70 -0.87
CA ASP A 1053 -14.64 -15.56 -2.24
C ASP A 1053 -15.79 -15.74 -3.25
N MET A 1054 -16.68 -16.71 -3.05
CA MET A 1054 -17.88 -16.94 -3.86
C MET A 1054 -18.80 -15.70 -3.89
N SER A 1055 -19.00 -15.05 -2.75
CA SER A 1055 -19.81 -13.83 -2.68
C SER A 1055 -19.19 -12.66 -3.45
N TYR A 1056 -17.85 -12.56 -3.47
CA TYR A 1056 -17.13 -11.58 -4.29
C TYR A 1056 -17.18 -11.94 -5.78
N VAL A 1057 -17.03 -13.22 -6.14
CA VAL A 1057 -17.18 -13.73 -7.51
C VAL A 1057 -18.55 -13.37 -8.07
N ALA A 1058 -19.63 -13.70 -7.35
CA ALA A 1058 -21.01 -13.42 -7.78
C ALA A 1058 -21.30 -11.91 -7.98
N GLN A 1059 -20.83 -11.06 -7.05
CA GLN A 1059 -21.01 -9.60 -7.14
C GLN A 1059 -20.37 -9.02 -8.42
N ASN A 1060 -19.15 -9.46 -8.77
CA ASN A 1060 -18.44 -8.96 -9.95
C ASN A 1060 -18.88 -9.65 -11.25
N ALA A 1061 -19.12 -10.96 -11.24
CA ALA A 1061 -19.62 -11.69 -12.41
C ALA A 1061 -20.96 -11.10 -12.91
N THR A 1062 -21.84 -10.65 -12.01
CA THR A 1062 -23.11 -9.99 -12.38
C THR A 1062 -22.90 -8.73 -13.21
N ARG A 1063 -21.88 -7.89 -12.93
CA ARG A 1063 -21.57 -6.70 -13.77
C ARG A 1063 -20.91 -7.08 -15.09
N ILE A 1064 -19.99 -8.05 -15.08
CA ILE A 1064 -19.25 -8.49 -16.28
C ILE A 1064 -20.19 -9.16 -17.29
N VAL A 1065 -21.06 -10.07 -16.87
CA VAL A 1065 -22.03 -10.74 -17.77
C VAL A 1065 -23.02 -9.74 -18.38
N ARG A 1066 -23.47 -8.73 -17.63
CA ARG A 1066 -24.32 -7.64 -18.16
C ARG A 1066 -23.60 -6.78 -19.20
N ALA A 1067 -22.32 -6.49 -19.01
CA ALA A 1067 -21.52 -5.77 -20.00
C ALA A 1067 -21.29 -6.59 -21.27
N LEU A 1068 -20.97 -7.89 -21.14
CA LEU A 1068 -20.86 -8.80 -22.29
C LEU A 1068 -22.17 -8.89 -23.08
N PHE A 1069 -23.32 -8.91 -22.39
CA PHE A 1069 -24.64 -8.83 -23.02
C PHE A 1069 -24.81 -7.52 -23.81
N GLU A 1070 -24.46 -6.37 -23.23
CA GLU A 1070 -24.62 -5.08 -23.88
C GLU A 1070 -23.68 -4.91 -25.09
N ILE A 1071 -22.43 -5.39 -25.00
CA ILE A 1071 -21.48 -5.49 -26.13
C ILE A 1071 -22.07 -6.38 -27.24
N SER A 1072 -22.64 -7.53 -26.89
CA SER A 1072 -23.26 -8.45 -27.86
C SER A 1072 -24.47 -7.84 -28.57
N LEU A 1073 -25.28 -7.09 -27.83
CA LEU A 1073 -26.43 -6.37 -28.36
C LEU A 1073 -25.99 -5.26 -29.32
N GLN A 1074 -24.98 -4.46 -28.95
CA GLN A 1074 -24.38 -3.42 -29.80
C GLN A 1074 -23.76 -4.00 -31.08
N ASN A 1075 -23.15 -5.20 -31.00
CA ASN A 1075 -22.59 -5.92 -32.14
C ASN A 1075 -23.63 -6.73 -32.96
N ASN A 1076 -24.92 -6.66 -32.61
CA ASN A 1076 -26.02 -7.40 -33.23
C ASN A 1076 -25.89 -8.95 -33.16
N TRP A 1077 -25.15 -9.48 -32.19
CA TRP A 1077 -24.94 -10.93 -32.01
C TRP A 1077 -26.13 -11.58 -31.31
N ALA A 1078 -27.28 -11.68 -31.99
CA ALA A 1078 -28.56 -12.07 -31.38
C ALA A 1078 -28.54 -13.39 -30.57
N ILE A 1079 -27.82 -14.42 -31.04
CA ILE A 1079 -27.67 -15.71 -30.33
C ILE A 1079 -26.90 -15.50 -29.02
N MET A 1080 -25.78 -14.77 -29.06
CA MET A 1080 -24.97 -14.46 -27.89
C MET A 1080 -25.70 -13.54 -26.90
N ALA A 1081 -26.39 -12.51 -27.41
CA ALA A 1081 -27.22 -11.63 -26.60
C ALA A 1081 -28.34 -12.40 -25.88
N LYS A 1082 -29.00 -13.37 -26.52
CA LYS A 1082 -29.94 -14.26 -25.84
C LYS A 1082 -29.25 -15.08 -24.73
N ARG A 1083 -28.13 -15.76 -25.05
CA ARG A 1083 -27.39 -16.60 -24.10
C ARG A 1083 -26.92 -15.82 -22.87
N LEU A 1084 -26.37 -14.62 -23.06
CA LEU A 1084 -25.89 -13.76 -21.97
C LEU A 1084 -27.02 -13.10 -21.18
N LEU A 1085 -28.15 -12.77 -21.80
CA LEU A 1085 -29.32 -12.28 -21.06
C LEU A 1085 -29.94 -13.38 -20.18
N THR A 1086 -29.96 -14.62 -20.66
CA THR A 1086 -30.29 -15.78 -19.81
C THR A 1086 -29.25 -15.91 -18.70
N LEU A 1087 -27.94 -15.89 -19.01
CA LEU A 1087 -26.89 -16.07 -18.01
C LEU A 1087 -26.90 -14.98 -16.92
N SER A 1088 -27.20 -13.73 -17.27
CA SER A 1088 -27.38 -12.63 -16.31
C SER A 1088 -28.49 -12.96 -15.32
N LYS A 1089 -29.65 -13.44 -15.80
CA LYS A 1089 -30.77 -13.87 -14.95
C LYS A 1089 -30.41 -15.09 -14.11
N VAL A 1090 -29.66 -16.04 -14.66
CA VAL A 1090 -29.20 -17.26 -13.98
C VAL A 1090 -28.33 -16.92 -12.77
N VAL A 1091 -27.37 -16.00 -12.93
CA VAL A 1091 -26.52 -15.49 -11.83
C VAL A 1091 -27.33 -14.64 -10.84
N GLU A 1092 -28.21 -13.74 -11.33
CA GLU A 1092 -29.02 -12.87 -10.47
C GLU A 1092 -30.10 -13.60 -9.65
N LYS A 1093 -30.60 -14.74 -10.13
CA LYS A 1093 -31.63 -15.55 -9.46
C LYS A 1093 -31.11 -16.83 -8.81
N GLN A 1094 -29.83 -17.16 -9.01
CA GLN A 1094 -29.22 -18.44 -8.62
C GLN A 1094 -30.06 -19.62 -9.13
N LEU A 1095 -30.40 -19.63 -10.41
CA LEU A 1095 -31.37 -20.57 -10.98
C LEU A 1095 -31.00 -20.90 -12.43
N TRP A 1096 -30.81 -22.18 -12.74
CA TRP A 1096 -30.47 -22.62 -14.10
C TRP A 1096 -31.67 -22.58 -15.05
N GLU A 1097 -31.43 -22.53 -16.37
CA GLU A 1097 -32.47 -22.35 -17.41
C GLU A 1097 -33.50 -23.50 -17.46
N TRP A 1098 -33.14 -24.69 -16.98
CA TRP A 1098 -34.00 -25.89 -16.95
C TRP A 1098 -34.75 -26.09 -15.62
N GLU A 1099 -34.53 -25.25 -14.62
CA GLU A 1099 -35.25 -25.33 -13.33
C GLU A 1099 -36.60 -24.60 -13.38
N HIS A 1100 -37.57 -25.06 -12.60
CA HIS A 1100 -38.94 -24.53 -12.71
C HIS A 1100 -39.03 -23.06 -12.24
N PRO A 1101 -39.59 -22.13 -13.06
CA PRO A 1101 -39.58 -20.69 -12.76
C PRO A 1101 -40.19 -20.28 -11.42
N PHE A 1102 -41.08 -21.08 -10.84
CA PHE A 1102 -41.65 -20.82 -9.51
C PHE A 1102 -40.62 -20.86 -8.37
N LYS A 1103 -39.40 -21.39 -8.59
CA LYS A 1103 -38.26 -21.22 -7.65
C LYS A 1103 -37.84 -19.75 -7.46
N GLN A 1104 -38.36 -18.82 -8.28
CA GLN A 1104 -38.19 -17.37 -8.10
C GLN A 1104 -39.22 -16.73 -7.16
N LEU A 1105 -40.24 -17.46 -6.70
CA LEU A 1105 -41.34 -16.95 -5.86
C LEU A 1105 -41.17 -17.38 -4.41
N GLU A 1106 -41.20 -16.41 -3.50
CA GLU A 1106 -41.13 -16.67 -2.06
C GLU A 1106 -42.44 -17.31 -1.54
N GLY A 1107 -42.31 -18.22 -0.57
CA GLY A 1107 -43.44 -18.87 0.11
C GLY A 1107 -43.91 -20.21 -0.47
N ILE A 1108 -43.42 -20.63 -1.64
CA ILE A 1108 -43.76 -21.95 -2.20
C ILE A 1108 -42.96 -23.06 -1.50
N LYS A 1109 -43.63 -24.14 -1.08
CA LYS A 1109 -42.97 -25.29 -0.43
C LYS A 1109 -42.05 -26.03 -1.40
N PHE A 1110 -40.84 -26.37 -0.95
CA PHE A 1110 -39.86 -27.15 -1.72
C PHE A 1110 -40.42 -28.45 -2.29
N GLU A 1111 -41.20 -29.20 -1.51
CA GLU A 1111 -41.89 -30.42 -1.97
C GLU A 1111 -42.78 -30.21 -3.20
N LEU A 1112 -43.42 -29.03 -3.31
CA LEU A 1112 -44.29 -28.72 -4.45
C LEU A 1112 -43.45 -28.44 -5.70
N LEU A 1113 -42.35 -27.70 -5.56
CA LEU A 1113 -41.41 -27.42 -6.65
C LEU A 1113 -40.82 -28.72 -7.20
N VAL A 1114 -40.37 -29.63 -6.33
CA VAL A 1114 -39.89 -30.96 -6.73
C VAL A 1114 -40.97 -31.77 -7.46
N LYS A 1115 -42.23 -31.72 -7.01
CA LYS A 1115 -43.35 -32.42 -7.68
C LYS A 1115 -43.71 -31.81 -9.04
N LEU A 1116 -43.59 -30.49 -9.20
CA LEU A 1116 -43.78 -29.80 -10.49
C LEU A 1116 -42.67 -30.18 -11.48
N GLU A 1117 -41.41 -30.19 -11.02
CA GLU A 1117 -40.24 -30.58 -11.82
C GLU A 1117 -40.29 -32.07 -12.23
N GLN A 1118 -40.68 -32.97 -11.31
CA GLN A 1118 -40.92 -34.38 -11.60
C GLN A 1118 -42.04 -34.59 -12.64
N LYS A 1119 -43.12 -33.82 -12.56
CA LYS A 1119 -44.21 -33.84 -13.55
C LYS A 1119 -43.88 -33.15 -14.88
N LYS A 1120 -42.77 -32.38 -14.95
CA LYS A 1120 -42.42 -31.50 -16.07
C LYS A 1120 -43.53 -30.53 -16.47
N LEU A 1121 -44.33 -30.09 -15.50
CA LEU A 1121 -45.33 -29.04 -15.71
C LEU A 1121 -44.60 -27.73 -16.01
N THR A 1122 -45.01 -27.02 -17.06
CA THR A 1122 -44.49 -25.70 -17.41
C THR A 1122 -45.50 -24.62 -17.04
N VAL A 1123 -45.02 -23.39 -16.82
CA VAL A 1123 -45.88 -22.25 -16.45
C VAL A 1123 -46.95 -21.98 -17.51
N ASP A 1124 -46.63 -22.19 -18.80
CA ASP A 1124 -47.59 -22.03 -19.89
C ASP A 1124 -48.67 -23.13 -19.90
N MET A 1125 -48.32 -24.40 -19.66
CA MET A 1125 -49.31 -25.46 -19.48
C MET A 1125 -50.20 -25.21 -18.25
N MET A 1126 -49.60 -24.81 -17.12
CA MET A 1126 -50.32 -24.47 -15.90
C MET A 1126 -51.23 -23.24 -16.05
N ARG A 1127 -51.03 -22.41 -17.08
CA ARG A 1127 -51.89 -21.26 -17.41
C ARG A 1127 -53.14 -21.66 -18.21
N GLU A 1128 -53.10 -22.79 -18.90
CA GLU A 1128 -54.24 -23.36 -19.62
C GLU A 1128 -55.09 -24.31 -18.75
N MET A 1129 -54.57 -24.71 -17.59
CA MET A 1129 -55.21 -25.61 -16.63
C MET A 1129 -56.10 -24.88 -15.63
N ASP A 1130 -57.21 -25.52 -15.24
CA ASP A 1130 -58.14 -25.00 -14.24
C ASP A 1130 -57.61 -25.19 -12.81
N ALA A 1131 -58.07 -24.39 -11.84
CA ALA A 1131 -57.56 -24.40 -10.45
C ALA A 1131 -57.88 -25.67 -9.62
N LYS A 1132 -58.38 -26.73 -10.27
CA LYS A 1132 -58.56 -28.10 -9.74
C LYS A 1132 -57.68 -29.14 -10.41
N GLU A 1133 -57.06 -28.78 -11.55
CA GLU A 1133 -56.20 -29.65 -12.35
C GLU A 1133 -54.72 -29.46 -11.98
N ILE A 1134 -54.39 -28.26 -11.45
CA ILE A 1134 -53.13 -27.84 -10.86
C ILE A 1134 -52.90 -28.50 -9.48
#